data_AF-A0A958Y083-F1
#
_entry.id   AF-A0A958Y083-F1
#
_cell.length_a   1.000
_cell.length_b   1.000
_cell.length_c   1.000
_cell.angle_alpha   90.00
_cell.angle_beta   90.00
_cell.angle_gamma   90.00
#
_symmetry.space_group_name_H-M   'P 1'
#
loop_
_entity.id
_entity.type
_entity.pdbx_description
1 polymer ?
#
loop_
_entity_poly.entity_id
_entity_poly.type
_entity_poly.pdbx_seq_one_letter_code
_entity_poly.pdbx_strand_id
1 'polypeptide(L)'
;MKKFYLLLSLSIFFLYAQAQEYGLHFMREVWNAQYTNPGFMPRQTVVVSLPSIYSTLNITGINHTDVLQKNSADNKYYFNYGGILDGLERDVNLKLHGGIEALALGFRSQRFFFSGSTNTRIAGEINVPEALLGLFWEGSPNYLDETLEIAPEVNTYVYRETGLGVNYSLTPRLFVGARIKRLSGIFGFQTDKSSLQIHQSSEYYQTRIEADYLINYYAAGLVEPIEEEGKGLNDFEDELSGASDTEASQHLEDGDIFGALSSIPKQNGGWAVDLGAEMILNERLTVSAALLDLGSIRWSKGVQQLRIIQESTTFEGLSLAALAPEESDLDVSTASDSLSNNLSVSAQTGQSFVQGLAPRSYLSATYEVNPFLSVGGLLHNEFGRYRTFTALALNARLNLGRVFSLGGTYAIQSRTFNSLGLNAALKLGPVQLYSIVDNMAPLWRPSKTSGAHFRLGLNLVFGRKKMDALIAQARLPEGEIQEGEAEVMASTDSQIPPDEENLPTATEVNPIAEEGPANPESSTYALDLYFFDEETRITLDAVHVDVFRKGEPGNSSLVRTGRHSNGHMSIRMEPSNEPHEARVSAFGYQEIVIPFTPSIGRPIEKYWYMRALEAPHPLEEEGYTATSPPQPETAADNPTPAPLPEKLAGAAAVNDPASLQDPQETMDMPLGEDERVGPGPNANADSQHLILEFHDQATRGRLEAVYVDIYQISETGKKELMRTARYPEGEMTLQLPEEKANYELVASAYGYESKALRFSSHSVSNLSRTVFLKAEDSSSSQETPTPSNEVAHEPATGTATANVMLEELEEPQAPLPQKDVKKQEKDSPRLQLKVTQRTSLREKDSSQSTVLQRLSEETVVELLEETNVYWWKVTFQGQTGWVKKALLQKVEN
;
A
#
# COMPACT_ATOMS: atom_id res chain seq x y z
N MET A 1 -2.71 21.11 9.52
CA MET A 1 -1.24 21.07 9.82
C MET A 1 -0.85 20.23 11.05
N LYS A 2 -0.59 20.73 12.28
CA LYS A 2 0.07 19.93 13.35
C LYS A 2 -0.61 18.59 13.71
N LYS A 3 -1.96 18.50 13.71
CA LYS A 3 -2.69 17.23 13.85
C LYS A 3 -2.57 16.31 12.63
N PHE A 4 -2.51 16.88 11.42
CA PHE A 4 -2.24 16.15 10.18
C PHE A 4 -0.84 15.53 10.19
N TYR A 5 0.18 16.29 10.63
CA TYR A 5 1.51 15.72 10.90
C TYR A 5 1.51 14.68 12.02
N LEU A 6 0.59 14.75 13.00
CA LEU A 6 0.44 13.69 14.00
C LEU A 6 -0.18 12.41 13.41
N LEU A 7 -1.22 12.50 12.58
CA LEU A 7 -1.83 11.34 11.91
C LEU A 7 -0.89 10.75 10.85
N LEU A 8 -0.24 11.60 10.06
CA LEU A 8 0.80 11.21 9.10
C LEU A 8 1.96 10.55 9.84
N SER A 9 2.51 11.15 10.91
CA SER A 9 3.57 10.53 11.69
C SER A 9 3.13 9.28 12.45
N LEU A 10 1.86 9.11 12.82
CA LEU A 10 1.34 7.87 13.38
C LEU A 10 1.28 6.76 12.32
N SER A 11 0.82 7.08 11.11
CA SER A 11 0.87 6.15 9.97
C SER A 11 2.31 5.76 9.61
N ILE A 12 3.24 6.73 9.64
CA ILE A 12 4.68 6.50 9.49
C ILE A 12 5.26 5.71 10.67
N PHE A 13 4.75 5.86 11.90
CA PHE A 13 5.17 5.04 13.04
C PHE A 13 4.80 3.56 12.86
N PHE A 14 3.65 3.29 12.24
CA PHE A 14 3.24 1.93 11.85
C PHE A 14 3.91 1.41 10.56
N LEU A 15 4.59 2.27 9.78
CA LEU A 15 5.42 1.86 8.63
C LEU A 15 6.79 1.25 9.02
N TYR A 16 7.15 1.17 10.32
CA TYR A 16 8.47 0.67 10.76
C TYR A 16 8.55 -0.81 11.16
N ALA A 17 7.45 -1.58 11.30
CA ALA A 17 7.48 -3.00 11.70
C ALA A 17 6.70 -3.89 10.73
N GLN A 18 7.29 -4.93 10.10
CA GLN A 18 6.89 -5.31 8.72
C GLN A 18 6.92 -6.85 8.32
N ALA A 19 5.81 -7.41 7.78
CA ALA A 19 5.54 -8.82 7.33
C ALA A 19 4.64 -9.07 6.07
N GLN A 20 5.05 -9.87 5.07
CA GLN A 20 4.13 -10.40 4.03
C GLN A 20 3.23 -11.53 4.60
N GLU A 21 2.35 -12.11 3.78
CA GLU A 21 1.42 -13.19 4.20
C GLU A 21 1.96 -14.62 4.00
N TYR A 22 3.27 -14.83 3.74
CA TYR A 22 3.83 -16.18 3.56
C TYR A 22 3.74 -17.00 4.84
N GLY A 23 4.10 -16.40 5.99
CA GLY A 23 3.94 -17.01 7.31
C GLY A 23 2.49 -17.40 7.58
N LEU A 24 1.53 -16.54 7.23
CA LEU A 24 0.08 -16.75 7.45
C LEU A 24 -0.42 -18.05 6.80
N HIS A 25 0.11 -18.39 5.62
CA HIS A 25 -0.24 -19.61 4.91
C HIS A 25 0.04 -20.89 5.71
N PHE A 26 1.13 -20.88 6.49
CA PHE A 26 1.49 -22.01 7.35
C PHE A 26 0.86 -21.95 8.76
N MET A 27 0.09 -20.90 9.09
CA MET A 27 -0.59 -20.74 10.40
C MET A 27 -1.92 -21.53 10.50
N ARG A 28 -1.87 -22.85 10.27
CA ARG A 28 -3.05 -23.74 10.16
C ARG A 28 -3.84 -24.04 11.45
N GLU A 29 -3.57 -23.32 12.53
CA GLU A 29 -4.33 -23.22 13.77
C GLU A 29 -5.05 -21.87 13.93
N VAL A 30 -4.62 -20.86 13.18
CA VAL A 30 -5.25 -19.53 13.08
C VAL A 30 -6.25 -19.59 11.94
N TRP A 31 -7.45 -19.07 12.15
CA TRP A 31 -8.50 -19.12 11.14
C TRP A 31 -8.14 -18.30 9.88
N ASN A 32 -7.49 -17.16 10.08
CA ASN A 32 -7.13 -16.17 9.06
C ASN A 32 -6.18 -16.75 7.98
N ALA A 33 -5.56 -17.93 8.19
CA ALA A 33 -4.85 -18.68 7.14
C ALA A 33 -5.72 -18.92 5.88
N GLN A 34 -7.05 -19.00 6.04
CA GLN A 34 -8.03 -19.07 4.95
C GLN A 34 -7.94 -17.93 3.91
N TYR A 35 -7.31 -16.79 4.27
CA TYR A 35 -7.12 -15.67 3.35
C TYR A 35 -6.02 -15.93 2.31
N THR A 36 -5.22 -16.98 2.49
CA THR A 36 -4.21 -17.44 1.52
C THR A 36 -4.63 -18.69 0.74
N ASN A 37 -5.60 -19.46 1.26
CA ASN A 37 -6.23 -20.61 0.59
C ASN A 37 -7.61 -20.86 1.21
N PRO A 38 -8.74 -20.60 0.50
CA PRO A 38 -10.08 -20.79 1.06
C PRO A 38 -10.45 -22.27 1.21
N GLY A 39 -9.68 -23.21 0.66
CA GLY A 39 -9.81 -24.65 0.89
C GLY A 39 -9.30 -25.12 2.26
N PHE A 40 -8.50 -24.29 2.96
CA PHE A 40 -7.99 -24.60 4.30
C PHE A 40 -9.12 -24.73 5.32
N MET A 41 -9.54 -25.97 5.60
CA MET A 41 -10.63 -26.26 6.53
C MET A 41 -10.27 -25.74 7.93
N PRO A 42 -11.07 -24.82 8.53
CA PRO A 42 -10.79 -24.31 9.86
C PRO A 42 -10.87 -25.42 10.90
N ARG A 43 -9.97 -25.42 11.89
CA ARG A 43 -9.98 -26.44 12.97
C ARG A 43 -11.10 -26.20 13.99
N GLN A 44 -11.49 -24.95 14.16
CA GLN A 44 -12.51 -24.46 15.07
C GLN A 44 -13.93 -24.83 14.63
N THR A 45 -14.86 -24.97 15.58
CA THR A 45 -16.30 -25.15 15.28
C THR A 45 -17.02 -23.80 15.17
N VAL A 46 -16.58 -22.78 15.91
CA VAL A 46 -17.04 -21.39 15.79
C VAL A 46 -15.84 -20.46 15.90
N VAL A 47 -15.80 -19.42 15.06
CA VAL A 47 -14.80 -18.35 15.08
C VAL A 47 -15.47 -16.99 14.97
N VAL A 48 -14.94 -16.03 15.73
CA VAL A 48 -15.09 -14.60 15.50
C VAL A 48 -13.69 -14.02 15.31
N SER A 49 -13.35 -13.50 14.13
CA SER A 49 -12.18 -12.61 14.01
C SER A 49 -12.62 -11.22 14.39
N LEU A 50 -11.95 -10.66 15.39
CA LEU A 50 -12.01 -9.25 15.75
C LEU A 50 -11.02 -8.47 14.85
N PRO A 51 -10.92 -7.13 14.96
CA PRO A 51 -10.12 -6.36 14.03
C PRO A 51 -8.68 -6.87 13.90
N SER A 52 -8.23 -7.08 12.66
CA SER A 52 -6.85 -7.42 12.34
C SER A 52 -6.33 -6.51 11.24
N ILE A 53 -5.09 -6.05 11.38
CA ILE A 53 -4.46 -5.07 10.50
C ILE A 53 -3.21 -5.68 9.88
N TYR A 54 -3.02 -5.41 8.59
CA TYR A 54 -1.90 -5.94 7.82
C TYR A 54 -1.47 -4.99 6.69
N SER A 55 -0.22 -5.10 6.27
CA SER A 55 0.39 -4.30 5.18
C SER A 55 1.39 -5.15 4.37
N THR A 56 1.87 -4.63 3.25
CA THR A 56 2.82 -5.21 2.29
C THR A 56 3.22 -4.11 1.31
N LEU A 57 4.51 -4.02 1.00
CA LEU A 57 5.21 -3.04 0.19
C LEU A 57 6.45 -3.78 -0.35
N ASN A 58 6.32 -4.35 -1.53
CA ASN A 58 7.44 -4.99 -2.23
C ASN A 58 8.16 -3.93 -3.06
N ILE A 59 9.50 -3.99 -3.13
CA ILE A 59 10.30 -3.18 -4.05
C ILE A 59 11.11 -4.13 -4.92
N THR A 60 11.03 -3.98 -6.24
CA THR A 60 11.79 -4.79 -7.21
C THR A 60 12.32 -3.90 -8.33
N GLY A 61 13.54 -4.14 -8.81
CA GLY A 61 14.25 -3.24 -9.74
C GLY A 61 15.66 -3.00 -9.24
N ILE A 62 15.75 -2.39 -8.05
CA ILE A 62 16.97 -2.28 -7.23
C ILE A 62 17.41 -3.69 -6.78
N ASN A 63 18.65 -4.07 -7.06
CA ASN A 63 19.24 -5.33 -6.61
C ASN A 63 20.67 -5.16 -6.07
N HIS A 64 21.09 -6.12 -5.23
CA HIS A 64 22.41 -6.22 -4.58
C HIS A 64 22.88 -5.07 -3.65
N THR A 65 22.55 -3.80 -3.90
CA THR A 65 23.07 -2.63 -3.15
C THR A 65 22.48 -2.45 -1.74
N ASP A 66 23.30 -1.90 -0.84
CA ASP A 66 22.86 -1.22 0.38
C ASP A 66 22.20 0.13 0.02
N VAL A 67 20.90 0.28 0.30
CA VAL A 67 20.09 1.51 0.11
C VAL A 67 20.56 2.66 1.02
N LEU A 68 21.08 2.32 2.21
CA LEU A 68 21.70 3.27 3.13
C LEU A 68 23.20 2.95 3.30
N GLN A 69 24.08 3.85 2.87
CA GLN A 69 25.50 3.76 3.16
C GLN A 69 25.77 4.31 4.56
N LYS A 70 26.60 3.62 5.34
CA LYS A 70 27.03 4.12 6.65
C LYS A 70 28.29 4.97 6.51
N ASN A 71 28.25 6.20 6.98
CA ASN A 71 29.43 7.07 7.05
C ASN A 71 30.28 6.66 8.27
N SER A 72 31.55 6.36 8.02
CA SER A 72 32.50 5.94 9.07
C SER A 72 32.99 7.10 9.94
N ALA A 73 32.87 8.35 9.49
CA ALA A 73 33.38 9.53 10.20
C ALA A 73 32.46 9.98 11.34
N ASP A 74 31.14 9.95 11.14
CA ASP A 74 30.13 10.39 12.12
C ASP A 74 29.20 9.26 12.61
N ASN A 75 29.40 8.03 12.11
CA ASN A 75 28.67 6.82 12.45
C ASN A 75 27.17 6.82 12.05
N LYS A 76 26.70 7.80 11.25
CA LYS A 76 25.31 7.86 10.74
C LYS A 76 25.13 7.07 9.44
N TYR A 77 23.87 6.89 9.05
CA TYR A 77 23.46 6.35 7.75
C TYR A 77 22.97 7.48 6.84
N TYR A 78 23.36 7.42 5.58
CA TYR A 78 22.99 8.32 4.50
C TYR A 78 22.40 7.50 3.35
N PHE A 79 21.54 8.07 2.51
CA PHE A 79 21.05 7.38 1.32
C PHE A 79 22.18 7.17 0.32
N ASN A 80 22.28 5.96 -0.23
CA ASN A 80 23.33 5.57 -1.16
C ASN A 80 22.88 5.79 -2.62
N TYR A 81 22.67 7.04 -3.02
CA TYR A 81 22.03 7.35 -4.29
C TYR A 81 22.74 6.72 -5.51
N GLY A 82 24.06 6.93 -5.65
CA GLY A 82 24.85 6.31 -6.72
C GLY A 82 24.76 4.79 -6.70
N GLY A 83 24.94 4.15 -5.55
CA GLY A 83 24.81 2.70 -5.45
C GLY A 83 23.38 2.16 -5.73
N ILE A 84 22.34 2.95 -5.49
CA ILE A 84 20.97 2.57 -5.86
C ILE A 84 20.83 2.56 -7.39
N LEU A 85 21.37 3.57 -8.07
CA LEU A 85 21.43 3.67 -9.54
C LEU A 85 22.28 2.57 -10.16
N ASP A 86 23.53 2.39 -9.69
CA ASP A 86 24.43 1.27 -10.04
C ASP A 86 23.77 -0.11 -9.84
N GLY A 87 22.78 -0.18 -8.94
CA GLY A 87 22.03 -1.37 -8.58
C GLY A 87 20.68 -1.54 -9.31
N LEU A 88 20.33 -0.66 -10.25
CA LEU A 88 19.15 -0.85 -11.09
C LEU A 88 19.44 -1.91 -12.17
N GLU A 89 18.58 -2.92 -12.25
CA GLU A 89 18.61 -3.92 -13.32
C GLU A 89 17.48 -3.73 -14.35
N ARG A 90 16.72 -2.62 -14.21
CA ARG A 90 15.45 -2.19 -14.83
C ARG A 90 14.70 -1.24 -13.88
N ASP A 91 13.63 -0.64 -14.40
CA ASP A 91 12.50 -0.04 -13.69
C ASP A 91 12.22 -0.57 -12.27
N VAL A 92 11.98 0.37 -11.37
CA VAL A 92 11.60 0.08 -9.99
C VAL A 92 10.08 -0.04 -9.88
N ASN A 93 9.62 -1.27 -9.70
CA ASN A 93 8.24 -1.59 -9.40
C ASN A 93 8.05 -1.64 -7.87
N LEU A 94 7.30 -0.68 -7.32
CA LEU A 94 6.87 -0.61 -5.92
C LEU A 94 5.43 -1.12 -5.82
N LYS A 95 5.17 -2.02 -4.86
CA LYS A 95 3.85 -2.67 -4.76
C LYS A 95 3.31 -2.79 -3.34
N LEU A 96 2.36 -1.92 -3.03
CA LEU A 96 1.60 -1.84 -1.79
C LEU A 96 0.38 -2.81 -1.80
N HIS A 97 0.17 -3.54 -0.72
CA HIS A 97 -1.07 -4.27 -0.44
C HIS A 97 -1.33 -4.32 1.06
N GLY A 98 -2.51 -3.96 1.53
CA GLY A 98 -2.81 -3.94 2.97
C GLY A 98 -4.30 -3.91 3.25
N GLY A 99 -4.64 -3.90 4.54
CA GLY A 99 -6.04 -3.79 4.93
C GLY A 99 -6.31 -3.90 6.41
N ILE A 100 -7.58 -3.62 6.73
CA ILE A 100 -8.19 -3.82 8.04
C ILE A 100 -9.33 -4.82 7.84
N GLU A 101 -9.15 -6.02 8.38
CA GLU A 101 -10.25 -6.93 8.69
C GLU A 101 -11.01 -6.32 9.86
N ALA A 102 -12.31 -6.03 9.70
CA ALA A 102 -13.09 -5.33 10.71
C ALA A 102 -13.90 -6.31 11.58
N LEU A 103 -14.56 -7.27 10.94
CA LEU A 103 -15.25 -8.38 11.59
C LEU A 103 -15.34 -9.55 10.61
N ALA A 104 -15.09 -10.75 11.09
CA ALA A 104 -15.43 -11.97 10.37
C ALA A 104 -16.01 -13.03 11.31
N LEU A 105 -17.01 -13.76 10.84
CA LEU A 105 -17.71 -14.82 11.57
C LEU A 105 -17.60 -16.13 10.79
N GLY A 106 -17.48 -17.25 11.49
CA GLY A 106 -17.49 -18.57 10.87
C GLY A 106 -17.97 -19.68 11.79
N PHE A 107 -18.68 -20.66 11.23
CA PHE A 107 -19.22 -21.80 11.97
C PHE A 107 -19.21 -23.08 11.14
N ARG A 108 -19.03 -24.23 11.81
CA ARG A 108 -19.10 -25.56 11.20
C ARG A 108 -20.50 -26.15 11.34
N SER A 109 -21.04 -26.69 10.25
CA SER A 109 -22.19 -27.60 10.26
C SER A 109 -21.84 -28.88 9.51
N GLN A 110 -21.77 -30.01 10.23
CA GLN A 110 -21.36 -31.31 9.69
C GLN A 110 -20.03 -31.24 8.91
N ARG A 111 -20.03 -31.55 7.61
CA ARG A 111 -18.88 -31.50 6.69
C ARG A 111 -18.58 -30.10 6.14
N PHE A 112 -19.45 -29.13 6.37
CA PHE A 112 -19.34 -27.76 5.87
C PHE A 112 -18.78 -26.82 6.95
N PHE A 113 -18.01 -25.82 6.54
CA PHE A 113 -17.76 -24.62 7.33
C PHE A 113 -18.22 -23.40 6.53
N PHE A 114 -19.08 -22.58 7.13
CA PHE A 114 -19.58 -21.35 6.53
C PHE A 114 -18.87 -20.14 7.16
N SER A 115 -18.60 -19.12 6.36
CA SER A 115 -17.91 -17.91 6.78
C SER A 115 -18.47 -16.65 6.12
N GLY A 116 -18.44 -15.54 6.86
CA GLY A 116 -18.69 -14.20 6.35
C GLY A 116 -17.64 -13.22 6.90
N SER A 117 -17.12 -12.33 6.06
CA SER A 117 -16.07 -11.36 6.44
C SER A 117 -16.31 -9.99 5.82
N THR A 118 -16.02 -8.92 6.57
CA THR A 118 -15.97 -7.55 6.03
C THR A 118 -14.60 -6.92 6.27
N ASN A 119 -13.92 -6.60 5.17
CA ASN A 119 -12.55 -6.12 5.15
C ASN A 119 -12.47 -4.82 4.33
N THR A 120 -11.72 -3.82 4.80
CA THR A 120 -11.27 -2.71 3.95
C THR A 120 -9.87 -3.04 3.45
N ARG A 121 -9.63 -2.92 2.15
CA ARG A 121 -8.38 -3.27 1.48
C ARG A 121 -7.82 -2.07 0.74
N ILE A 122 -6.51 -1.96 0.71
CA ILE A 122 -5.74 -1.08 -0.18
C ILE A 122 -4.80 -1.95 -1.03
N ALA A 123 -4.68 -1.62 -2.31
CA ALA A 123 -3.66 -2.14 -3.20
C ALA A 123 -3.13 -1.00 -4.05
N GLY A 124 -1.83 -1.01 -4.34
CA GLY A 124 -1.15 -0.02 -5.18
C GLY A 124 0.04 -0.65 -5.87
N GLU A 125 0.18 -0.39 -7.15
CA GLU A 125 1.33 -0.83 -7.96
C GLU A 125 1.81 0.38 -8.75
N ILE A 126 3.08 0.74 -8.55
CA ILE A 126 3.75 1.87 -9.19
C ILE A 126 4.96 1.32 -9.94
N ASN A 127 5.02 1.54 -11.25
CA ASN A 127 6.24 1.34 -12.03
C ASN A 127 6.94 2.69 -12.19
N VAL A 128 8.23 2.77 -11.84
CA VAL A 128 9.06 3.98 -11.96
C VAL A 128 10.20 3.68 -12.92
N PRO A 129 10.24 4.33 -14.11
CA PRO A 129 11.30 4.09 -15.08
C PRO A 129 12.69 4.36 -14.54
N GLU A 130 13.64 3.53 -14.96
CA GLU A 130 15.06 3.71 -14.64
C GLU A 130 15.56 5.11 -15.02
N ALA A 131 15.17 5.59 -16.21
CA ALA A 131 15.52 6.93 -16.72
C ALA A 131 14.94 8.09 -15.88
N LEU A 132 13.80 7.91 -15.20
CA LEU A 132 13.27 8.94 -14.29
C LEU A 132 14.13 9.06 -13.03
N LEU A 133 14.63 7.93 -12.53
CA LEU A 133 15.52 7.89 -11.36
C LEU A 133 16.90 8.47 -11.71
N GLY A 134 17.48 8.09 -12.85
CA GLY A 134 18.71 8.65 -13.37
C GLY A 134 18.62 10.17 -13.58
N LEU A 135 17.59 10.64 -14.29
CA LEU A 135 17.35 12.07 -14.51
C LEU A 135 17.20 12.87 -13.21
N PHE A 136 16.56 12.31 -12.19
CA PHE A 136 16.36 12.97 -10.90
C PHE A 136 17.63 13.01 -10.03
N TRP A 137 18.46 11.97 -10.05
CA TRP A 137 19.64 11.88 -9.17
C TRP A 137 20.96 12.30 -9.81
N GLU A 138 21.15 12.06 -11.10
CA GLU A 138 22.36 12.42 -11.84
C GLU A 138 22.19 13.74 -12.60
N GLY A 139 20.94 14.15 -12.87
CA GLY A 139 20.60 15.36 -13.60
C GLY A 139 20.71 15.21 -15.13
N SER A 140 20.00 16.06 -15.86
CA SER A 140 19.96 16.01 -17.33
C SER A 140 21.29 16.19 -18.08
N PRO A 141 22.36 16.84 -17.54
CA PRO A 141 23.64 16.96 -18.26
C PRO A 141 24.34 15.63 -18.58
N ASN A 142 23.98 14.53 -17.91
CA ASN A 142 24.53 13.19 -18.18
C ASN A 142 23.78 12.46 -19.32
N TYR A 143 22.65 13.01 -19.79
CA TYR A 143 21.76 12.40 -20.79
C TYR A 143 21.54 13.33 -22.01
N LEU A 144 22.57 14.12 -22.35
CA LEU A 144 22.50 15.04 -23.49
C LEU A 144 22.47 14.29 -24.83
N ASP A 145 21.65 14.81 -25.74
CA ASP A 145 21.26 14.23 -27.04
C ASP A 145 20.54 12.86 -26.97
N GLU A 146 20.34 12.28 -25.79
CA GLU A 146 19.51 11.08 -25.58
C GLU A 146 18.01 11.42 -25.50
N THR A 147 17.14 10.41 -25.63
CA THR A 147 15.68 10.56 -25.43
C THR A 147 15.23 9.62 -24.32
N LEU A 148 14.85 10.19 -23.18
CA LEU A 148 14.46 9.47 -21.97
C LEU A 148 12.95 9.32 -21.91
N GLU A 149 12.45 8.08 -21.89
CA GLU A 149 11.08 7.77 -21.52
C GLU A 149 10.99 7.67 -19.99
N ILE A 150 10.36 8.67 -19.36
CA ILE A 150 10.36 8.85 -17.91
C ILE A 150 8.98 8.66 -17.27
N ALA A 151 7.97 8.15 -18.00
CA ALA A 151 6.60 8.06 -17.49
C ALA A 151 6.39 7.05 -16.33
N PRO A 152 6.07 7.50 -15.10
CA PRO A 152 5.66 6.57 -14.05
C PRO A 152 4.24 6.04 -14.31
N GLU A 153 4.04 4.75 -14.04
CA GLU A 153 2.74 4.10 -14.21
C GLU A 153 2.13 3.78 -12.84
N VAL A 154 0.91 4.24 -12.57
CA VAL A 154 0.26 4.06 -11.26
C VAL A 154 -1.07 3.33 -11.40
N ASN A 155 -1.27 2.29 -10.58
CA ASN A 155 -2.54 1.59 -10.42
C ASN A 155 -2.82 1.33 -8.94
N THR A 156 -3.66 2.16 -8.34
CA THR A 156 -3.99 2.14 -6.91
C THR A 156 -5.49 2.09 -6.70
N TYR A 157 -5.94 1.30 -5.74
CA TYR A 157 -7.36 1.17 -5.40
C TYR A 157 -7.59 0.81 -3.93
N VAL A 158 -8.57 1.48 -3.33
CA VAL A 158 -9.08 1.23 -1.98
C VAL A 158 -10.52 0.78 -2.11
N TYR A 159 -10.90 -0.29 -1.42
CA TYR A 159 -12.23 -0.88 -1.53
C TYR A 159 -12.65 -1.60 -0.26
N ARG A 160 -13.96 -1.76 -0.08
CA ARG A 160 -14.53 -2.69 0.89
C ARG A 160 -14.86 -4.01 0.21
N GLU A 161 -14.37 -5.08 0.81
CA GLU A 161 -14.66 -6.47 0.46
C GLU A 161 -15.64 -7.04 1.48
N THR A 162 -16.80 -7.50 1.02
CA THR A 162 -17.72 -8.32 1.82
C THR A 162 -17.74 -9.74 1.24
N GLY A 163 -17.10 -10.67 1.94
CA GLY A 163 -16.92 -12.05 1.51
C GLY A 163 -17.92 -13.00 2.17
N LEU A 164 -18.43 -13.96 1.41
CA LEU A 164 -19.13 -15.15 1.90
C LEU A 164 -18.37 -16.38 1.39
N GLY A 165 -17.95 -17.27 2.30
CA GLY A 165 -17.13 -18.42 1.97
C GLY A 165 -17.66 -19.73 2.54
N VAL A 166 -17.47 -20.81 1.79
CA VAL A 166 -17.82 -22.18 2.20
C VAL A 166 -16.62 -23.11 2.00
N ASN A 167 -16.29 -23.87 3.04
CA ASN A 167 -15.41 -25.04 2.97
C ASN A 167 -16.26 -26.31 3.02
N TYR A 168 -15.81 -27.36 2.34
CA TYR A 168 -16.42 -28.68 2.36
C TYR A 168 -15.36 -29.78 2.48
N SER A 169 -15.53 -30.68 3.45
CA SER A 169 -14.81 -31.95 3.51
C SER A 169 -15.44 -32.93 2.53
N LEU A 170 -14.83 -33.02 1.34
CA LEU A 170 -15.25 -33.94 0.27
C LEU A 170 -14.92 -35.39 0.64
N THR A 171 -13.75 -35.60 1.25
CA THR A 171 -13.37 -36.82 1.98
C THR A 171 -12.69 -36.42 3.30
N PRO A 172 -12.37 -37.37 4.20
CA PRO A 172 -11.56 -37.06 5.40
C PRO A 172 -10.19 -36.46 5.08
N ARG A 173 -9.62 -36.79 3.90
CA ARG A 173 -8.30 -36.31 3.46
C ARG A 173 -8.34 -35.13 2.48
N LEU A 174 -9.49 -34.85 1.84
CA LEU A 174 -9.62 -33.83 0.79
C LEU A 174 -10.65 -32.77 1.20
N PHE A 175 -10.18 -31.55 1.35
CA PHE A 175 -10.96 -30.35 1.63
C PHE A 175 -10.93 -29.42 0.43
N VAL A 176 -12.08 -28.85 0.09
CA VAL A 176 -12.22 -27.83 -0.95
C VAL A 176 -12.95 -26.62 -0.37
N GLY A 177 -12.75 -25.44 -0.96
CA GLY A 177 -13.45 -24.25 -0.52
C GLY A 177 -13.47 -23.16 -1.58
N ALA A 178 -14.50 -22.33 -1.48
CA ALA A 178 -14.73 -21.20 -2.38
C ALA A 178 -15.25 -20.00 -1.57
N ARG A 179 -14.90 -18.79 -2.00
CA ARG A 179 -15.43 -17.53 -1.45
C ARG A 179 -15.89 -16.63 -2.59
N ILE A 180 -17.11 -16.11 -2.49
CA ILE A 180 -17.59 -15.00 -3.32
C ILE A 180 -17.40 -13.69 -2.54
N LYS A 181 -16.90 -12.66 -3.22
CA LYS A 181 -16.61 -11.33 -2.66
C LYS A 181 -17.44 -10.28 -3.39
N ARG A 182 -18.26 -9.53 -2.65
CA ARG A 182 -18.81 -8.25 -3.15
C ARG A 182 -17.76 -7.16 -2.91
N LEU A 183 -17.38 -6.46 -3.98
CA LEU A 183 -16.45 -5.33 -3.92
C LEU A 183 -17.24 -4.02 -4.00
N SER A 184 -16.92 -3.06 -3.13
CA SER A 184 -17.47 -1.70 -3.12
C SER A 184 -16.31 -0.72 -3.18
N GLY A 185 -16.27 0.13 -4.22
CA GLY A 185 -15.14 1.03 -4.45
C GLY A 185 -15.10 2.20 -3.46
N ILE A 186 -13.91 2.62 -3.06
CA ILE A 186 -13.67 3.81 -2.22
C ILE A 186 -12.74 4.77 -2.97
N PHE A 187 -11.58 4.28 -3.42
CA PHE A 187 -10.66 5.04 -4.25
C PHE A 187 -10.21 4.16 -5.42
N GLY A 188 -10.01 4.77 -6.59
CA GLY A 188 -9.40 4.12 -7.75
C GLY A 188 -8.59 5.14 -8.54
N PHE A 189 -7.39 4.79 -8.95
CA PHE A 189 -6.51 5.56 -9.83
C PHE A 189 -5.80 4.56 -10.76
N GLN A 190 -5.89 4.76 -12.07
CA GLN A 190 -5.36 3.83 -13.08
C GLN A 190 -4.80 4.59 -14.28
N THR A 191 -3.50 4.40 -14.54
CA THR A 191 -2.83 4.83 -15.77
C THR A 191 -3.11 3.82 -16.88
N ASP A 192 -3.90 4.21 -17.89
CA ASP A 192 -4.22 3.41 -19.09
C ASP A 192 -3.32 3.74 -20.29
N LYS A 193 -2.66 4.91 -20.28
CA LYS A 193 -1.55 5.25 -21.16
C LYS A 193 -0.49 6.04 -20.40
N SER A 194 0.76 5.78 -20.76
CA SER A 194 1.97 6.28 -20.11
C SER A 194 3.01 6.51 -21.20
N SER A 195 3.33 7.77 -21.50
CA SER A 195 4.55 8.15 -22.23
C SER A 195 4.85 9.62 -21.95
N LEU A 196 6.10 9.88 -21.59
CA LEU A 196 6.66 11.19 -21.29
C LEU A 196 8.12 11.17 -21.71
N GLN A 197 8.37 11.61 -22.94
CA GLN A 197 9.69 11.61 -23.53
C GLN A 197 10.34 12.97 -23.36
N ILE A 198 11.55 12.97 -22.80
CA ILE A 198 12.39 14.16 -22.62
C ILE A 198 13.69 13.98 -23.40
N HIS A 199 14.09 15.01 -24.15
CA HIS A 199 15.33 15.04 -24.90
C HIS A 199 15.98 16.43 -24.78
N GLN A 200 17.21 16.51 -24.28
CA GLN A 200 17.94 17.78 -24.15
C GLN A 200 19.17 17.79 -25.07
N SER A 201 19.22 18.74 -26.01
CA SER A 201 20.32 18.80 -26.98
C SER A 201 21.62 19.39 -26.39
N SER A 202 22.78 18.81 -26.71
CA SER A 202 24.08 19.36 -26.30
C SER A 202 24.47 20.65 -27.04
N GLU A 203 23.98 20.85 -28.26
CA GLU A 203 24.35 21.98 -29.13
C GLU A 203 23.73 23.31 -28.65
N TYR A 204 22.48 23.25 -28.13
CA TYR A 204 21.70 24.44 -27.74
C TYR A 204 21.13 24.40 -26.31
N TYR A 205 21.31 23.30 -25.56
CA TYR A 205 20.67 23.05 -24.25
C TYR A 205 19.14 23.17 -24.25
N GLN A 206 18.52 23.11 -25.43
CA GLN A 206 17.09 23.09 -25.66
C GLN A 206 16.51 21.73 -25.22
N THR A 207 15.45 21.76 -24.42
CA THR A 207 14.76 20.58 -23.89
C THR A 207 13.44 20.38 -24.66
N ARG A 208 13.32 19.30 -25.43
CA ARG A 208 12.07 18.84 -26.04
C ARG A 208 11.31 17.95 -25.06
N ILE A 209 9.99 18.12 -24.98
CA ILE A 209 9.08 17.27 -24.21
C ILE A 209 7.90 16.85 -25.09
N GLU A 210 7.58 15.55 -25.06
CA GLU A 210 6.46 14.89 -25.74
C GLU A 210 5.68 14.02 -24.72
N ALA A 211 4.34 13.97 -24.80
CA ALA A 211 3.51 13.26 -23.81
C ALA A 211 2.17 12.74 -24.37
N ASP A 212 1.74 11.55 -23.93
CA ASP A 212 0.37 11.02 -24.10
C ASP A 212 -0.03 10.15 -22.90
N TYR A 213 -0.52 10.78 -21.83
CA TYR A 213 -1.10 10.06 -20.69
C TYR A 213 -2.61 9.93 -20.81
N LEU A 214 -3.12 8.82 -20.28
CA LEU A 214 -4.53 8.62 -19.98
C LEU A 214 -4.65 8.06 -18.57
N ILE A 215 -5.15 8.89 -17.65
CA ILE A 215 -5.34 8.55 -16.25
C ILE A 215 -6.84 8.53 -15.97
N ASN A 216 -7.33 7.48 -15.32
CA ASN A 216 -8.71 7.41 -14.84
C ASN A 216 -8.69 7.37 -13.32
N TYR A 217 -9.54 8.15 -12.66
CA TYR A 217 -9.66 8.12 -11.20
C TYR A 217 -11.10 8.26 -10.69
N TYR A 218 -11.26 7.86 -9.43
CA TYR A 218 -12.46 8.03 -8.61
C TYR A 218 -12.01 8.23 -7.16
N ALA A 219 -12.40 9.36 -6.56
CA ALA A 219 -12.02 9.71 -5.19
C ALA A 219 -13.16 9.55 -4.17
N ALA A 220 -14.33 9.02 -4.55
CA ALA A 220 -15.54 8.96 -3.70
C ALA A 220 -15.98 10.30 -3.09
N GLY A 221 -15.64 11.43 -3.70
CA GLY A 221 -15.87 12.75 -3.10
C GLY A 221 -14.97 13.03 -1.90
N LEU A 222 -13.74 12.51 -1.89
CA LEU A 222 -12.60 13.01 -1.10
C LEU A 222 -11.84 14.14 -1.82
N VAL A 223 -12.13 14.34 -3.11
CA VAL A 223 -11.61 15.40 -3.99
C VAL A 223 -12.79 15.82 -4.87
N GLU A 224 -12.90 17.09 -5.21
CA GLU A 224 -13.94 17.57 -6.12
C GLU A 224 -13.70 17.10 -7.57
N PRO A 225 -14.73 17.05 -8.43
CA PRO A 225 -14.58 16.61 -9.80
C PRO A 225 -14.44 17.80 -10.75
N ILE A 226 -13.22 17.99 -11.29
CA ILE A 226 -12.85 18.99 -12.32
C ILE A 226 -13.95 19.18 -13.37
N GLU A 227 -14.61 20.35 -13.35
CA GLU A 227 -15.76 20.66 -14.21
C GLU A 227 -15.41 21.42 -15.50
N GLU A 228 -14.18 21.94 -15.67
CA GLU A 228 -13.78 22.75 -16.83
C GLU A 228 -12.79 22.04 -17.78
N GLU A 229 -13.05 22.15 -19.09
CA GLU A 229 -12.12 21.72 -20.14
C GLU A 229 -11.03 22.79 -20.41
N GLY A 230 -9.77 22.37 -20.56
CA GLY A 230 -8.71 23.20 -21.14
C GLY A 230 -7.95 24.13 -20.18
N LYS A 231 -7.94 23.80 -18.89
CA LYS A 231 -7.13 24.47 -17.86
C LYS A 231 -5.71 23.90 -17.73
N GLY A 232 -4.81 24.65 -17.12
CA GLY A 232 -3.39 24.29 -16.98
C GLY A 232 -3.13 23.31 -15.85
N LEU A 233 -1.89 22.80 -15.74
CA LEU A 233 -1.55 21.87 -14.65
C LEU A 233 -1.60 22.56 -13.26
N ASN A 234 -1.46 23.88 -13.18
CA ASN A 234 -1.60 24.66 -11.93
C ASN A 234 -3.04 24.64 -11.40
N ASP A 235 -4.06 24.75 -12.26
CA ASP A 235 -5.47 24.66 -11.82
C ASP A 235 -5.79 23.29 -11.21
N PHE A 236 -5.16 22.23 -11.72
CA PHE A 236 -5.27 20.88 -11.18
C PHE A 236 -4.59 20.74 -9.80
N GLU A 237 -3.48 21.43 -9.55
CA GLU A 237 -2.85 21.45 -8.22
C GLU A 237 -3.74 22.17 -7.19
N ASP A 238 -4.28 23.34 -7.55
CA ASP A 238 -5.21 24.09 -6.69
C ASP A 238 -6.47 23.24 -6.35
N GLU A 239 -7.11 22.62 -7.35
CA GLU A 239 -8.30 21.80 -7.13
C GLU A 239 -8.02 20.51 -6.34
N LEU A 240 -6.86 19.86 -6.55
CA LEU A 240 -6.43 18.72 -5.74
C LEU A 240 -6.12 19.13 -4.28
N SER A 241 -5.70 20.38 -4.05
CA SER A 241 -5.47 20.95 -2.72
C SER A 241 -6.78 21.34 -2.00
N GLY A 242 -7.82 21.72 -2.75
CA GLY A 242 -9.16 22.08 -2.27
C GLY A 242 -9.98 20.93 -1.67
N ALA A 243 -9.42 19.72 -1.62
CA ALA A 243 -9.99 18.49 -1.06
C ALA A 243 -10.45 18.56 0.42
N SER A 244 -10.25 19.68 1.12
CA SER A 244 -10.64 19.87 2.53
C SER A 244 -12.14 19.85 2.78
N ASP A 245 -12.95 20.32 1.83
CA ASP A 245 -14.30 20.81 2.14
C ASP A 245 -15.38 19.72 2.10
N THR A 246 -15.01 18.47 1.78
CA THR A 246 -15.94 17.34 1.63
C THR A 246 -16.44 16.78 2.97
N GLU A 247 -17.64 16.21 3.02
CA GLU A 247 -18.17 15.56 4.25
C GLU A 247 -17.21 14.50 4.83
N ALA A 248 -16.56 13.73 3.95
CA ALA A 248 -15.60 12.70 4.37
C ALA A 248 -14.29 13.32 4.91
N SER A 249 -13.81 14.41 4.32
CA SER A 249 -12.64 15.16 4.79
C SER A 249 -12.91 15.79 6.17
N GLN A 250 -14.06 16.44 6.36
CA GLN A 250 -14.47 17.06 7.63
C GLN A 250 -14.52 16.04 8.78
N HIS A 251 -15.18 14.89 8.57
CA HIS A 251 -15.19 13.81 9.56
C HIS A 251 -13.78 13.27 9.90
N LEU A 252 -12.83 13.27 8.96
CA LEU A 252 -11.45 12.88 9.22
C LEU A 252 -10.68 13.95 10.03
N GLU A 253 -10.94 15.24 9.83
CA GLU A 253 -10.32 16.32 10.62
C GLU A 253 -10.78 16.30 12.09
N ASP A 254 -12.06 16.02 12.33
CA ASP A 254 -12.64 15.81 13.67
C ASP A 254 -12.20 14.47 14.31
N GLY A 255 -11.65 13.55 13.52
CA GLY A 255 -11.22 12.22 13.96
C GLY A 255 -12.34 11.18 14.01
N ASP A 256 -13.53 11.49 13.50
CA ASP A 256 -14.64 10.55 13.32
C ASP A 256 -14.43 9.67 12.07
N ILE A 257 -13.52 8.71 12.22
CA ILE A 257 -13.23 7.70 11.19
C ILE A 257 -14.50 6.91 10.80
N PHE A 258 -15.50 6.78 11.68
CA PHE A 258 -16.73 6.06 11.36
C PHE A 258 -17.70 6.89 10.52
N GLY A 259 -17.86 8.18 10.83
CA GLY A 259 -18.58 9.15 10.02
C GLY A 259 -18.00 9.24 8.61
N ALA A 260 -16.69 9.47 8.48
CA ALA A 260 -15.99 9.50 7.19
C ALA A 260 -16.17 8.19 6.39
N LEU A 261 -16.10 7.04 7.07
CA LEU A 261 -16.31 5.72 6.47
C LEU A 261 -17.78 5.40 6.14
N SER A 262 -18.71 6.29 6.51
CA SER A 262 -20.15 6.20 6.26
C SER A 262 -20.66 7.19 5.20
N SER A 263 -20.06 8.38 5.10
CA SER A 263 -20.37 9.39 4.07
C SER A 263 -19.84 9.01 2.69
N ILE A 264 -18.72 8.25 2.62
CA ILE A 264 -18.19 7.65 1.39
C ILE A 264 -19.33 6.99 0.57
N PRO A 265 -19.65 7.51 -0.64
CA PRO A 265 -20.76 6.99 -1.43
C PRO A 265 -20.53 5.54 -1.83
N LYS A 266 -21.53 4.69 -1.59
CA LYS A 266 -21.55 3.26 -1.98
C LYS A 266 -21.84 3.09 -3.48
N GLN A 267 -21.11 3.84 -4.29
CA GLN A 267 -21.18 3.91 -5.75
C GLN A 267 -19.89 3.30 -6.31
N ASN A 268 -20.00 2.65 -7.47
CA ASN A 268 -18.95 1.80 -8.05
C ASN A 268 -18.64 0.53 -7.22
N GLY A 269 -18.22 -0.53 -7.89
CA GLY A 269 -18.09 -1.83 -7.25
C GLY A 269 -17.99 -2.98 -8.24
N GLY A 270 -17.94 -4.19 -7.71
CA GLY A 270 -17.64 -5.37 -8.51
C GLY A 270 -17.80 -6.67 -7.73
N TRP A 271 -17.18 -7.72 -8.26
CA TRP A 271 -17.20 -9.05 -7.68
C TRP A 271 -15.85 -9.73 -7.89
N ALA A 272 -15.47 -10.60 -6.95
CA ALA A 272 -14.34 -11.50 -7.09
C ALA A 272 -14.64 -12.88 -6.49
N VAL A 273 -13.86 -13.88 -6.89
CA VAL A 273 -13.94 -15.25 -6.38
C VAL A 273 -12.56 -15.73 -5.89
N ASP A 274 -12.54 -16.40 -4.74
CA ASP A 274 -11.42 -17.24 -4.32
C ASP A 274 -11.81 -18.72 -4.46
N LEU A 275 -10.87 -19.56 -4.88
CA LEU A 275 -10.98 -21.02 -4.96
C LEU A 275 -9.76 -21.66 -4.30
N GLY A 276 -9.93 -22.82 -3.66
CA GLY A 276 -8.82 -23.51 -3.02
C GLY A 276 -9.11 -24.93 -2.59
N ALA A 277 -8.05 -25.70 -2.42
CA ALA A 277 -8.08 -27.09 -1.99
C ALA A 277 -6.89 -27.43 -1.08
N GLU A 278 -7.10 -28.43 -0.23
CA GLU A 278 -6.11 -29.05 0.65
C GLU A 278 -6.28 -30.58 0.60
N MET A 279 -5.18 -31.31 0.46
CA MET A 279 -5.16 -32.77 0.44
C MET A 279 -4.07 -33.32 1.38
N ILE A 280 -4.51 -34.10 2.36
CA ILE A 280 -3.64 -34.96 3.18
C ILE A 280 -3.26 -36.17 2.32
N LEU A 281 -1.99 -36.28 1.94
CA LEU A 281 -1.50 -37.39 1.10
C LEU A 281 -1.15 -38.63 1.92
N ASN A 282 -0.66 -38.45 3.15
CA ASN A 282 -0.33 -39.51 4.10
C ASN A 282 -0.21 -38.94 5.53
N GLU A 283 0.28 -39.76 6.46
CA GLU A 283 0.57 -39.41 7.85
C GLU A 283 1.22 -38.02 8.02
N ARG A 284 2.17 -37.66 7.15
CA ARG A 284 3.04 -36.49 7.34
C ARG A 284 2.87 -35.44 6.27
N LEU A 285 2.62 -35.83 5.01
CA LEU A 285 2.57 -34.92 3.88
C LEU A 285 1.15 -34.40 3.62
N THR A 286 1.03 -33.09 3.51
CA THR A 286 -0.19 -32.37 3.10
C THR A 286 0.18 -31.40 1.98
N VAL A 287 -0.60 -31.36 0.91
CA VAL A 287 -0.42 -30.42 -0.22
C VAL A 287 -1.63 -29.53 -0.36
N SER A 288 -1.44 -28.32 -0.90
CA SER A 288 -2.55 -27.38 -1.10
C SER A 288 -2.33 -26.49 -2.32
N ALA A 289 -3.44 -26.04 -2.92
CA ALA A 289 -3.44 -25.10 -4.02
C ALA A 289 -4.58 -24.09 -3.87
N ALA A 290 -4.38 -22.84 -4.29
CA ALA A 290 -5.41 -21.81 -4.31
C ALA A 290 -5.21 -20.80 -5.45
N LEU A 291 -6.33 -20.22 -5.87
CA LEU A 291 -6.44 -19.06 -6.76
C LEU A 291 -7.35 -18.04 -6.07
N LEU A 292 -6.85 -16.83 -5.83
CA LEU A 292 -7.54 -15.79 -5.09
C LEU A 292 -7.76 -14.54 -5.95
N ASP A 293 -8.70 -13.71 -5.51
CA ASP A 293 -8.90 -12.36 -6.03
C ASP A 293 -9.24 -12.34 -7.54
N LEU A 294 -9.87 -13.41 -8.05
CA LEU A 294 -10.33 -13.52 -9.45
C LEU A 294 -11.54 -12.60 -9.66
N GLY A 295 -11.30 -11.33 -10.01
CA GLY A 295 -12.37 -10.35 -10.16
C GLY A 295 -11.90 -8.94 -10.54
N SER A 296 -12.86 -8.01 -10.55
CA SER A 296 -12.62 -6.61 -10.91
C SER A 296 -13.64 -5.67 -10.26
N ILE A 297 -13.29 -4.40 -10.14
CA ILE A 297 -14.16 -3.28 -9.77
C ILE A 297 -14.48 -2.49 -11.04
N ARG A 298 -15.77 -2.22 -11.28
CA ARG A 298 -16.20 -1.29 -12.33
C ARG A 298 -16.51 0.08 -11.71
N TRP A 299 -15.90 1.10 -12.27
CA TRP A 299 -16.10 2.50 -11.96
C TRP A 299 -16.94 3.15 -13.07
N SER A 300 -17.91 3.98 -12.70
CA SER A 300 -19.02 4.39 -13.59
C SER A 300 -19.78 5.65 -13.14
N LYS A 301 -19.57 6.12 -11.91
CA LYS A 301 -20.20 7.31 -11.33
C LYS A 301 -19.15 8.11 -10.56
N GLY A 302 -19.17 9.44 -10.67
CA GLY A 302 -18.15 10.31 -10.05
C GLY A 302 -16.72 10.01 -10.53
N VAL A 303 -16.58 9.38 -11.70
CA VAL A 303 -15.31 9.04 -12.33
C VAL A 303 -14.83 10.20 -13.18
N GLN A 304 -13.53 10.45 -13.16
CA GLN A 304 -12.85 11.43 -14.00
C GLN A 304 -11.79 10.73 -14.84
N GLN A 305 -11.67 11.14 -16.10
CA GLN A 305 -10.59 10.74 -16.99
C GLN A 305 -9.78 11.99 -17.35
N LEU A 306 -8.50 11.98 -17.02
CA LEU A 306 -7.53 13.00 -17.42
C LEU A 306 -6.78 12.48 -18.64
N ARG A 307 -6.75 13.27 -19.72
CA ARG A 307 -5.81 13.06 -20.82
C ARG A 307 -4.86 14.24 -20.91
N ILE A 308 -3.56 13.94 -20.86
CA ILE A 308 -2.47 14.91 -20.97
C ILE A 308 -1.79 14.65 -22.31
N ILE A 309 -1.64 15.69 -23.14
CA ILE A 309 -1.11 15.55 -24.50
C ILE A 309 -0.09 16.65 -24.75
N GLN A 310 1.10 16.29 -25.25
CA GLN A 310 2.05 17.22 -25.86
C GLN A 310 2.64 16.59 -27.12
N GLU A 311 2.36 17.16 -28.30
CA GLU A 311 2.83 16.60 -29.58
C GLU A 311 4.35 16.75 -29.77
N SER A 312 4.89 17.93 -29.46
CA SER A 312 6.32 18.20 -29.25
C SER A 312 6.47 19.69 -28.89
N THR A 313 7.08 20.01 -27.75
CA THR A 313 7.40 21.40 -27.39
C THR A 313 8.85 21.50 -26.93
N THR A 314 9.56 22.47 -27.51
CA THR A 314 10.95 22.77 -27.18
C THR A 314 11.00 23.97 -26.24
N PHE A 315 11.72 23.83 -25.13
CA PHE A 315 11.93 24.85 -24.11
C PHE A 315 13.39 25.31 -24.11
N GLU A 316 13.63 26.62 -24.12
CA GLU A 316 14.96 27.20 -23.93
C GLU A 316 15.23 27.46 -22.45
N GLY A 317 16.38 27.04 -21.94
CA GLY A 317 16.78 27.26 -20.54
C GLY A 317 16.06 26.41 -19.49
N LEU A 318 15.24 25.43 -19.88
CA LEU A 318 14.58 24.49 -18.95
C LEU A 318 15.61 23.49 -18.40
N SER A 319 16.34 23.91 -17.36
CA SER A 319 17.31 23.09 -16.65
C SER A 319 16.61 22.12 -15.69
N LEU A 320 16.45 20.88 -16.11
CA LEU A 320 15.87 19.80 -15.30
C LEU A 320 16.77 19.40 -14.11
N ALA A 321 18.04 19.84 -14.09
CA ALA A 321 18.90 19.73 -12.92
C ALA A 321 18.35 20.46 -11.67
N ALA A 322 17.39 21.38 -11.83
CA ALA A 322 16.65 21.97 -10.71
C ALA A 322 15.74 20.97 -9.96
N LEU A 323 15.55 19.76 -10.47
CA LEU A 323 14.83 18.67 -9.79
C LEU A 323 15.74 17.83 -8.86
N ALA A 324 17.07 18.00 -8.94
CA ALA A 324 18.02 17.17 -8.21
C ALA A 324 18.23 17.61 -6.74
N PRO A 325 18.55 16.71 -5.79
CA PRO A 325 18.55 17.03 -4.35
C PRO A 325 19.73 17.87 -3.79
N GLU A 326 20.40 18.74 -4.56
CA GLU A 326 21.49 19.58 -4.02
C GLU A 326 20.95 20.75 -3.16
N GLU A 327 21.64 21.08 -2.05
CA GLU A 327 21.34 22.23 -1.18
C GLU A 327 21.65 23.58 -1.88
N SER A 328 20.76 23.98 -2.78
CA SER A 328 20.86 25.22 -3.56
C SER A 328 19.53 25.97 -3.58
N ASP A 329 19.57 27.31 -3.58
CA ASP A 329 18.40 28.19 -3.65
C ASP A 329 17.78 28.24 -5.07
N LEU A 330 17.63 27.07 -5.73
CA LEU A 330 17.08 26.95 -7.08
C LEU A 330 15.56 26.84 -7.06
N ASP A 331 14.92 27.77 -7.78
CA ASP A 331 13.48 28.00 -7.70
C ASP A 331 12.70 27.07 -8.65
N VAL A 332 12.38 25.86 -8.15
CA VAL A 332 11.61 24.82 -8.85
C VAL A 332 10.31 25.36 -9.48
N SER A 333 9.72 26.41 -8.89
CA SER A 333 8.51 27.06 -9.42
C SER A 333 8.67 27.52 -10.87
N THR A 334 9.85 28.01 -11.28
CA THR A 334 10.03 28.56 -12.64
C THR A 334 10.06 27.46 -13.71
N ALA A 335 10.57 26.27 -13.37
CA ALA A 335 10.48 25.10 -14.23
C ALA A 335 9.03 24.56 -14.25
N SER A 336 8.36 24.54 -13.10
CA SER A 336 6.96 24.11 -12.97
C SER A 336 6.02 25.00 -13.79
N ASP A 337 6.06 26.33 -13.62
CA ASP A 337 5.22 27.30 -14.34
C ASP A 337 5.44 27.24 -15.85
N SER A 338 6.69 27.03 -16.31
CA SER A 338 6.97 26.87 -17.74
C SER A 338 6.31 25.60 -18.30
N LEU A 339 6.37 24.49 -17.55
CA LEU A 339 5.79 23.22 -17.96
C LEU A 339 4.25 23.23 -17.87
N SER A 340 3.69 23.76 -16.77
CA SER A 340 2.25 23.72 -16.46
C SER A 340 1.38 24.61 -17.36
N ASN A 341 1.94 25.72 -17.87
CA ASN A 341 1.29 26.60 -18.82
C ASN A 341 1.36 26.09 -20.28
N ASN A 342 2.27 25.16 -20.58
CA ASN A 342 2.46 24.63 -21.94
C ASN A 342 1.91 23.21 -22.12
N LEU A 343 1.79 22.43 -21.05
CA LEU A 343 1.30 21.05 -21.06
C LEU A 343 -0.23 21.00 -21.11
N SER A 344 -0.80 20.53 -22.22
CA SER A 344 -2.27 20.52 -22.35
C SER A 344 -2.92 19.39 -21.54
N VAL A 345 -3.82 19.77 -20.61
CA VAL A 345 -4.61 18.84 -19.79
C VAL A 345 -6.09 18.94 -20.17
N SER A 346 -6.74 17.80 -20.29
CA SER A 346 -8.18 17.70 -20.55
C SER A 346 -8.83 16.72 -19.57
N ALA A 347 -9.88 17.15 -18.87
CA ALA A 347 -10.65 16.32 -17.95
C ALA A 347 -11.99 15.93 -18.61
N GLN A 348 -12.43 14.69 -18.38
CA GLN A 348 -13.73 14.17 -18.84
C GLN A 348 -14.43 13.36 -17.76
N THR A 349 -15.56 13.86 -17.28
CA THR A 349 -16.36 13.20 -16.25
C THR A 349 -17.24 12.10 -16.84
N GLY A 350 -17.41 11.00 -16.10
CA GLY A 350 -18.33 9.92 -16.44
C GLY A 350 -17.77 8.79 -17.31
N GLN A 351 -16.53 8.88 -17.79
CA GLN A 351 -15.87 7.81 -18.55
C GLN A 351 -15.67 6.55 -17.67
N SER A 352 -16.42 5.49 -17.95
CA SER A 352 -16.46 4.30 -17.09
C SER A 352 -15.26 3.36 -17.33
N PHE A 353 -14.42 3.16 -16.31
CA PHE A 353 -13.24 2.27 -16.38
C PHE A 353 -13.37 1.03 -15.48
N VAL A 354 -12.48 0.05 -15.67
CA VAL A 354 -12.45 -1.20 -14.92
C VAL A 354 -11.05 -1.43 -14.37
N GLN A 355 -10.95 -1.64 -13.05
CA GLN A 355 -9.73 -2.11 -12.39
C GLN A 355 -9.87 -3.60 -12.08
N GLY A 356 -8.98 -4.43 -12.66
CA GLY A 356 -8.80 -5.79 -12.19
C GLY A 356 -8.19 -5.81 -10.79
N LEU A 357 -8.66 -6.71 -9.92
CA LEU A 357 -7.85 -7.10 -8.76
C LEU A 357 -6.62 -7.86 -9.28
N ALA A 358 -5.49 -7.79 -8.58
CA ALA A 358 -4.32 -8.60 -8.90
C ALA A 358 -4.56 -10.07 -8.51
N PRO A 359 -4.69 -11.03 -9.45
CA PRO A 359 -4.93 -12.42 -9.12
C PRO A 359 -3.75 -13.03 -8.37
N ARG A 360 -4.01 -13.85 -7.34
CA ARG A 360 -2.97 -14.51 -6.56
C ARG A 360 -3.07 -16.02 -6.64
N SER A 361 -1.93 -16.69 -6.75
CA SER A 361 -1.81 -18.15 -6.76
C SER A 361 -0.92 -18.62 -5.61
N TYR A 362 -1.30 -19.75 -5.01
CA TYR A 362 -0.52 -20.42 -3.96
C TYR A 362 -0.47 -21.91 -4.28
N LEU A 363 0.72 -22.50 -4.25
CA LEU A 363 0.94 -23.94 -4.36
C LEU A 363 1.93 -24.34 -3.25
N SER A 364 1.52 -25.23 -2.35
CA SER A 364 2.34 -25.56 -1.18
C SER A 364 2.31 -27.03 -0.77
N ALA A 365 3.36 -27.41 -0.05
CA ALA A 365 3.48 -28.67 0.64
C ALA A 365 3.91 -28.42 2.10
N THR A 366 3.33 -29.17 3.04
CA THR A 366 3.70 -29.19 4.46
C THR A 366 3.96 -30.63 4.89
N TYR A 367 5.05 -30.84 5.62
CA TYR A 367 5.50 -32.12 6.13
C TYR A 367 5.62 -32.07 7.65
N GLU A 368 4.78 -32.86 8.33
CA GLU A 368 4.85 -33.06 9.79
C GLU A 368 6.10 -33.91 10.10
N VAL A 369 7.18 -33.28 10.57
CA VAL A 369 8.41 -33.98 10.96
C VAL A 369 8.14 -34.86 12.19
N ASN A 370 7.40 -34.28 13.14
CA ASN A 370 6.90 -34.91 14.37
C ASN A 370 5.72 -34.06 14.91
N PRO A 371 5.00 -34.48 15.97
CA PRO A 371 3.81 -33.76 16.47
C PRO A 371 4.03 -32.32 16.96
N PHE A 372 5.28 -31.87 17.14
CA PHE A 372 5.63 -30.52 17.58
C PHE A 372 6.41 -29.71 16.53
N LEU A 373 6.76 -30.27 15.38
CA LEU A 373 7.54 -29.61 14.32
C LEU A 373 7.00 -29.95 12.93
N SER A 374 6.51 -28.93 12.23
CA SER A 374 6.12 -28.97 10.82
C SER A 374 7.09 -28.13 9.99
N VAL A 375 7.47 -28.60 8.80
CA VAL A 375 8.20 -27.81 7.79
C VAL A 375 7.38 -27.73 6.51
N GLY A 376 7.55 -26.68 5.72
CA GLY A 376 6.78 -26.49 4.49
C GLY A 376 7.48 -25.65 3.44
N GLY A 377 6.99 -25.75 2.21
CA GLY A 377 7.40 -24.95 1.06
C GLY A 377 6.17 -24.41 0.33
N LEU A 378 6.27 -23.18 -0.16
CA LEU A 378 5.23 -22.44 -0.87
C LEU A 378 5.83 -21.77 -2.11
N LEU A 379 5.26 -22.07 -3.28
CA LEU A 379 5.37 -21.22 -4.46
C LEU A 379 4.16 -20.28 -4.48
N HIS A 380 4.44 -18.97 -4.53
CA HIS A 380 3.44 -17.93 -4.64
C HIS A 380 3.69 -17.10 -5.91
N ASN A 381 2.61 -16.78 -6.64
CA ASN A 381 2.66 -15.75 -7.68
C ASN A 381 1.49 -14.78 -7.50
N GLU A 382 1.75 -13.50 -7.70
CA GLU A 382 0.76 -12.44 -7.79
C GLU A 382 0.90 -11.75 -9.15
N PHE A 383 -0.17 -11.77 -9.94
CA PHE A 383 -0.20 -11.19 -11.27
C PHE A 383 -0.64 -9.72 -11.15
N GLY A 384 0.35 -8.82 -11.08
CA GLY A 384 0.13 -7.37 -11.08
C GLY A 384 -0.34 -6.82 -12.41
N ARG A 385 -0.59 -5.50 -12.46
CA ARG A 385 -0.98 -4.81 -13.71
C ARG A 385 0.22 -4.63 -14.63
N TYR A 386 1.35 -4.18 -14.07
CA TYR A 386 2.58 -3.90 -14.80
C TYR A 386 3.56 -5.06 -14.66
N ARG A 387 3.58 -5.75 -13.50
CA ARG A 387 4.54 -6.82 -13.23
C ARG A 387 3.94 -8.04 -12.55
N THR A 388 4.26 -9.21 -13.09
CA THR A 388 4.06 -10.48 -12.37
C THR A 388 5.15 -10.64 -11.31
N PHE A 389 4.72 -10.95 -10.09
CA PHE A 389 5.55 -11.12 -8.92
C PHE A 389 5.57 -12.59 -8.50
N THR A 390 6.75 -13.17 -8.30
CA THR A 390 6.91 -14.57 -7.88
C THR A 390 7.84 -14.69 -6.67
N ALA A 391 7.45 -15.53 -5.72
CA ALA A 391 8.23 -15.86 -4.54
C ALA A 391 8.21 -17.36 -4.22
N LEU A 392 9.34 -17.87 -3.72
CA LEU A 392 9.49 -19.20 -3.16
C LEU A 392 9.81 -19.06 -1.66
N ALA A 393 8.89 -19.50 -0.81
CA ALA A 393 9.02 -19.44 0.64
C ALA A 393 9.18 -20.84 1.25
N LEU A 394 10.09 -20.96 2.21
CA LEU A 394 10.22 -22.10 3.12
C LEU A 394 9.75 -21.68 4.51
N ASN A 395 9.14 -22.60 5.25
CA ASN A 395 8.69 -22.37 6.63
C ASN A 395 9.10 -23.54 7.53
N ALA A 396 9.48 -23.24 8.77
CA ALA A 396 9.72 -24.23 9.82
C ALA A 396 9.04 -23.75 11.10
N ARG A 397 8.19 -24.59 11.69
CA ARG A 397 7.24 -24.16 12.72
C ARG A 397 7.14 -25.17 13.86
N LEU A 398 7.28 -24.65 15.08
CA LEU A 398 7.09 -25.35 16.34
C LEU A 398 5.65 -25.18 16.86
N ASN A 399 5.10 -26.26 17.41
CA ASN A 399 3.76 -26.35 17.99
C ASN A 399 3.86 -26.84 19.45
N LEU A 400 3.78 -25.92 20.40
CA LEU A 400 3.81 -26.25 21.84
C LEU A 400 2.38 -26.57 22.31
N GLY A 401 1.97 -27.80 21.98
CA GLY A 401 0.66 -28.35 22.28
C GLY A 401 -0.47 -27.64 21.53
N ARG A 402 -1.48 -27.15 22.27
CA ARG A 402 -2.64 -26.43 21.73
C ARG A 402 -2.65 -24.92 22.07
N VAL A 403 -1.64 -24.45 22.81
CA VAL A 403 -1.61 -23.10 23.41
C VAL A 403 -0.72 -22.15 22.62
N PHE A 404 0.46 -22.58 22.17
CA PHE A 404 1.43 -21.68 21.53
C PHE A 404 2.04 -22.30 20.27
N SER A 405 2.31 -21.45 19.29
CA SER A 405 3.10 -21.77 18.10
C SER A 405 4.12 -20.67 17.82
N LEU A 406 5.24 -21.07 17.22
CA LEU A 406 6.30 -20.18 16.75
C LEU A 406 6.89 -20.78 15.48
N GLY A 407 6.89 -20.03 14.39
CA GLY A 407 7.52 -20.43 13.13
C GLY A 407 8.44 -19.35 12.58
N GLY A 408 9.42 -19.80 11.81
CA GLY A 408 10.24 -18.97 10.95
C GLY A 408 9.87 -19.18 9.49
N THR A 409 9.83 -18.10 8.72
CA THR A 409 9.67 -18.13 7.25
C THR A 409 10.99 -17.65 6.62
N TYR A 410 11.34 -18.15 5.45
CA TYR A 410 12.45 -17.65 4.64
C TYR A 410 12.02 -17.63 3.18
N ALA A 411 11.97 -16.46 2.56
CA ALA A 411 11.49 -16.30 1.20
C ALA A 411 12.53 -15.69 0.25
N ILE A 412 12.56 -16.23 -0.98
CA ILE A 412 13.34 -15.74 -2.11
C ILE A 412 12.33 -15.16 -3.11
N GLN A 413 12.57 -13.94 -3.57
CA GLN A 413 11.53 -13.07 -4.11
C GLN A 413 12.05 -12.32 -5.34
N SER A 414 11.49 -12.58 -6.52
CA SER A 414 11.79 -11.86 -7.78
C SER A 414 13.28 -11.58 -8.07
N ARG A 415 14.17 -12.52 -7.69
CA ARG A 415 15.67 -12.45 -7.74
C ARG A 415 16.35 -11.50 -6.74
N THR A 416 15.61 -10.74 -5.94
CA THR A 416 16.15 -9.96 -4.81
C THR A 416 16.20 -10.79 -3.52
N PHE A 417 17.07 -10.40 -2.58
CA PHE A 417 17.47 -11.25 -1.44
C PHE A 417 16.40 -11.46 -0.35
N ASN A 418 16.17 -12.74 -0.03
CA ASN A 418 16.16 -13.33 1.31
C ASN A 418 15.48 -12.53 2.44
N SER A 419 14.15 -12.44 2.44
CA SER A 419 13.40 -12.02 3.63
C SER A 419 13.38 -13.16 4.66
N LEU A 420 13.85 -12.86 5.88
CA LEU A 420 13.74 -13.77 7.04
C LEU A 420 12.59 -13.31 7.92
N GLY A 421 11.68 -14.24 8.19
CA GLY A 421 10.42 -13.99 8.85
C GLY A 421 10.21 -14.76 10.15
N LEU A 422 9.38 -14.21 11.04
CA LEU A 422 8.82 -14.89 12.20
C LEU A 422 7.29 -14.79 12.22
N ASN A 423 6.62 -15.83 12.72
CA ASN A 423 5.19 -15.90 12.96
C ASN A 423 4.91 -16.61 14.28
N ALA A 424 3.93 -16.14 15.05
CA ALA A 424 3.56 -16.73 16.33
C ALA A 424 2.06 -16.61 16.60
N ALA A 425 1.48 -17.61 17.25
CA ALA A 425 0.13 -17.53 17.80
C ALA A 425 0.08 -18.01 19.25
N LEU A 426 -0.72 -17.32 20.06
CA LEU A 426 -0.97 -17.62 21.47
C LEU A 426 -2.48 -17.75 21.71
N LYS A 427 -2.90 -18.90 22.22
CA LYS A 427 -4.30 -19.21 22.54
C LYS A 427 -4.53 -19.29 24.05
N LEU A 428 -5.19 -18.27 24.59
CA LEU A 428 -5.58 -18.15 25.99
C LEU A 428 -7.07 -18.48 26.13
N GLY A 429 -7.39 -19.75 26.38
CA GLY A 429 -8.77 -20.22 26.49
C GLY A 429 -9.54 -20.04 25.18
N PRO A 430 -10.59 -19.21 25.11
CA PRO A 430 -11.27 -18.88 23.87
C PRO A 430 -10.52 -17.84 23.01
N VAL A 431 -9.65 -17.02 23.60
CA VAL A 431 -8.93 -15.94 22.90
C VAL A 431 -7.73 -16.51 22.14
N GLN A 432 -7.50 -16.06 20.91
CA GLN A 432 -6.30 -16.33 20.13
C GLN A 432 -5.72 -15.03 19.57
N LEU A 433 -4.50 -14.71 19.99
CA LEU A 433 -3.66 -13.65 19.45
C LEU A 433 -2.74 -14.27 18.39
N TYR A 434 -2.43 -13.54 17.31
CA TYR A 434 -1.39 -13.93 16.37
C TYR A 434 -0.68 -12.72 15.76
N SER A 435 0.61 -12.89 15.46
CA SER A 435 1.45 -11.87 14.80
C SER A 435 2.41 -12.50 13.79
N ILE A 436 2.79 -11.70 12.81
CA ILE A 436 3.70 -12.08 11.71
C ILE A 436 4.64 -10.88 11.48
N VAL A 437 5.93 -11.16 11.26
CA VAL A 437 7.03 -10.25 10.90
C VAL A 437 7.91 -10.97 9.88
N ASP A 438 7.43 -11.08 8.64
CA ASP A 438 8.01 -11.88 7.55
C ASP A 438 9.26 -11.26 6.89
N ASN A 439 9.57 -9.97 7.11
CA ASN A 439 10.90 -9.43 6.79
C ASN A 439 11.52 -8.67 7.98
N MET A 440 12.37 -9.37 8.73
CA MET A 440 13.16 -8.83 9.83
C MET A 440 14.52 -8.24 9.40
N ALA A 441 14.91 -8.33 8.12
CA ALA A 441 16.21 -7.85 7.65
C ALA A 441 16.58 -6.41 8.13
N PRO A 442 15.65 -5.42 8.14
CA PRO A 442 15.96 -4.06 8.59
C PRO A 442 16.42 -3.96 10.05
N LEU A 443 16.03 -4.90 10.92
CA LEU A 443 16.35 -4.87 12.37
C LEU A 443 17.84 -5.12 12.67
N TRP A 444 18.55 -5.78 11.74
CA TRP A 444 19.97 -6.12 11.88
C TRP A 444 20.82 -5.72 10.67
N ARG A 445 20.19 -5.35 9.55
CA ARG A 445 20.81 -4.74 8.35
C ARG A 445 19.87 -3.65 7.80
N PRO A 446 19.77 -2.48 8.48
CA PRO A 446 18.91 -1.37 8.04
C PRO A 446 19.29 -0.82 6.67
N SER A 447 20.48 -1.13 6.17
CA SER A 447 20.93 -0.77 4.83
C SER A 447 20.36 -1.64 3.70
N LYS A 448 19.77 -2.82 3.97
CA LYS A 448 19.19 -3.71 2.93
C LYS A 448 17.69 -3.89 3.09
N THR A 449 16.94 -2.87 2.66
CA THR A 449 15.48 -2.80 2.71
C THR A 449 14.84 -3.10 1.35
N SER A 450 14.62 -4.37 1.03
CA SER A 450 13.97 -4.83 -0.22
C SER A 450 12.44 -4.97 -0.14
N GLY A 451 11.87 -4.92 1.07
CA GLY A 451 10.43 -5.08 1.28
C GLY A 451 10.01 -4.76 2.72
N ALA A 452 8.84 -4.16 2.86
CA ALA A 452 8.21 -3.67 4.09
C ALA A 452 6.71 -4.02 4.02
N HIS A 453 5.99 -4.27 5.12
CA HIS A 453 4.73 -5.03 5.16
C HIS A 453 4.05 -4.99 6.58
N PHE A 454 3.20 -5.95 7.06
CA PHE A 454 2.93 -6.42 8.47
C PHE A 454 1.67 -7.28 8.65
N ARG A 455 1.51 -8.03 9.78
CA ARG A 455 0.19 -8.50 10.27
C ARG A 455 0.11 -8.73 11.79
N LEU A 456 -0.96 -8.24 12.42
CA LEU A 456 -1.36 -8.50 13.81
C LEU A 456 -2.88 -8.75 13.88
N GLY A 457 -3.33 -9.74 14.66
CA GLY A 457 -4.76 -10.05 14.78
C GLY A 457 -5.21 -10.79 16.04
N LEU A 458 -6.54 -10.77 16.25
CA LEU A 458 -7.23 -11.26 17.43
C LEU A 458 -8.49 -12.03 17.05
N ASN A 459 -8.64 -13.25 17.57
CA ASN A 459 -9.80 -14.12 17.33
C ASN A 459 -10.41 -14.63 18.65
N LEU A 460 -11.70 -14.95 18.62
CA LEU A 460 -12.38 -15.83 19.59
C LEU A 460 -12.66 -17.17 18.90
N VAL A 461 -12.20 -18.28 19.47
CA VAL A 461 -12.03 -19.57 18.75
C VAL A 461 -12.46 -20.79 19.57
N PHE A 462 -13.59 -21.39 19.21
CA PHE A 462 -14.26 -22.45 19.98
C PHE A 462 -14.20 -23.83 19.28
N GLY A 463 -14.37 -24.91 20.05
CA GLY A 463 -14.64 -26.26 19.51
C GLY A 463 -13.54 -26.92 18.66
N ARG A 464 -12.25 -26.74 18.99
CA ARG A 464 -11.13 -27.30 18.18
C ARG A 464 -11.01 -28.84 18.21
N LYS A 465 -11.32 -29.50 19.35
CA LYS A 465 -11.00 -30.92 19.61
C LYS A 465 -11.46 -31.88 18.49
N LYS A 466 -12.72 -31.73 18.02
CA LYS A 466 -13.33 -32.65 17.04
C LYS A 466 -12.62 -32.68 15.68
N MET A 467 -12.07 -31.55 15.23
CA MET A 467 -11.34 -31.49 13.94
C MET A 467 -9.87 -31.88 14.07
N ASP A 468 -9.19 -31.57 15.20
CA ASP A 468 -7.86 -32.15 15.46
C ASP A 468 -7.94 -33.70 15.42
N ALA A 469 -9.04 -34.31 15.90
CA ALA A 469 -9.27 -35.76 15.83
C ALA A 469 -9.57 -36.28 14.41
N LEU A 470 -10.44 -35.61 13.64
CA LEU A 470 -10.73 -35.99 12.24
C LEU A 470 -9.47 -35.90 11.36
N ILE A 471 -8.64 -34.87 11.54
CA ILE A 471 -7.36 -34.72 10.82
C ILE A 471 -6.37 -35.83 11.23
N ALA A 472 -6.36 -36.24 12.50
CA ALA A 472 -5.53 -37.37 12.95
C ALA A 472 -5.98 -38.69 12.32
N GLN A 473 -7.29 -38.98 12.30
CA GLN A 473 -7.85 -40.17 11.65
C GLN A 473 -7.57 -40.18 10.14
N ALA A 474 -7.71 -39.03 9.47
CA ALA A 474 -7.42 -38.89 8.05
C ALA A 474 -5.93 -39.10 7.69
N ARG A 475 -5.03 -38.87 8.65
CA ARG A 475 -3.58 -39.11 8.50
C ARG A 475 -3.21 -40.60 8.62
N LEU A 476 -4.05 -41.46 9.19
CA LEU A 476 -3.78 -42.91 9.30
C LEU A 476 -3.66 -43.60 7.92
N PRO A 477 -2.85 -44.68 7.81
CA PRO A 477 -2.70 -45.44 6.57
C PRO A 477 -4.00 -46.16 6.17
N GLU A 478 -4.15 -46.41 4.86
CA GLU A 478 -5.26 -47.22 4.33
C GLU A 478 -5.13 -48.67 4.79
N GLY A 479 -6.09 -49.09 5.63
CA GLY A 479 -6.07 -50.36 6.35
C GLY A 479 -6.38 -50.21 7.85
N GLU A 480 -6.04 -49.06 8.45
CA GLU A 480 -6.33 -48.76 9.87
C GLU A 480 -7.53 -47.83 10.08
N ILE A 481 -8.17 -47.38 9.00
CA ILE A 481 -9.40 -46.59 9.04
C ILE A 481 -10.57 -47.49 9.46
N GLN A 482 -10.81 -47.62 10.77
CA GLN A 482 -12.00 -48.28 11.28
C GLN A 482 -13.26 -47.49 10.90
N GLU A 483 -14.10 -48.05 10.02
CA GLU A 483 -15.32 -47.39 9.54
C GLU A 483 -16.36 -47.12 10.66
N GLY A 484 -16.22 -47.75 11.84
CA GLY A 484 -17.13 -47.57 12.98
C GLY A 484 -16.86 -46.36 13.89
N GLU A 485 -15.64 -45.82 13.96
CA GLU A 485 -15.31 -44.85 15.02
C GLU A 485 -15.78 -43.41 14.72
N ALA A 486 -16.01 -43.08 13.45
CA ALA A 486 -16.39 -41.72 13.02
C ALA A 486 -17.78 -41.29 13.53
N GLU A 487 -18.71 -42.24 13.69
CA GLU A 487 -20.04 -41.97 14.27
C GLU A 487 -20.02 -41.98 15.80
N VAL A 488 -19.30 -42.91 16.43
CA VAL A 488 -19.19 -42.98 17.91
C VAL A 488 -18.57 -41.69 18.46
N MET A 489 -17.46 -41.22 17.88
CA MET A 489 -16.79 -39.96 18.25
C MET A 489 -17.59 -38.70 17.88
N ALA A 490 -18.71 -38.83 17.16
CA ALA A 490 -19.66 -37.76 16.97
C ALA A 490 -20.73 -37.65 18.08
N SER A 491 -20.88 -38.69 18.92
CA SER A 491 -21.97 -38.85 19.90
C SER A 491 -21.57 -38.67 21.38
N THR A 492 -20.28 -38.82 21.71
CA THR A 492 -19.80 -38.75 23.11
C THR A 492 -19.73 -37.32 23.63
N ASP A 493 -20.85 -36.84 24.21
CA ASP A 493 -20.85 -35.75 25.18
C ASP A 493 -21.06 -36.28 26.61
N SER A 494 -20.29 -35.73 27.54
CA SER A 494 -20.41 -35.88 28.98
C SER A 494 -20.16 -37.28 29.55
N GLN A 495 -18.87 -37.64 29.66
CA GLN A 495 -18.37 -38.49 30.75
C GLN A 495 -17.23 -37.80 31.49
N ILE A 496 -17.28 -37.85 32.82
CA ILE A 496 -16.28 -37.34 33.77
C ILE A 496 -15.37 -38.53 34.15
N PRO A 497 -14.05 -38.34 34.42
CA PRO A 497 -13.19 -39.45 34.83
C PRO A 497 -13.61 -40.02 36.21
N PRO A 498 -13.37 -41.31 36.48
CA PRO A 498 -13.48 -41.87 37.82
C PRO A 498 -12.20 -41.59 38.62
N ASP A 499 -12.34 -40.92 39.77
CA ASP A 499 -11.28 -40.84 40.79
C ASP A 499 -11.49 -41.95 41.86
N GLU A 500 -10.40 -42.39 42.49
CA GLU A 500 -10.36 -43.61 43.33
C GLU A 500 -10.75 -43.42 44.80
N GLU A 501 -11.01 -44.56 45.44
CA GLU A 501 -11.32 -44.86 46.85
C GLU A 501 -11.02 -43.79 47.93
N ASN A 502 -12.00 -43.55 48.82
CA ASN A 502 -11.93 -44.00 50.23
C ASN A 502 -13.30 -43.92 50.95
N LEU A 503 -13.47 -44.76 51.99
CA LEU A 503 -14.63 -44.87 52.90
C LEU A 503 -14.31 -44.24 54.28
N PRO A 504 -15.16 -44.21 55.34
CA PRO A 504 -16.51 -44.82 55.53
C PRO A 504 -17.64 -43.96 56.21
N THR A 505 -18.89 -44.43 56.05
CA THR A 505 -20.00 -44.56 57.05
C THR A 505 -20.54 -43.37 57.88
N ALA A 506 -21.72 -42.88 57.44
CA ALA A 506 -23.00 -42.62 58.14
C ALA A 506 -23.12 -42.24 59.66
N THR A 507 -24.08 -41.35 59.97
CA THR A 507 -25.07 -41.43 61.08
C THR A 507 -26.29 -40.53 60.76
N GLU A 508 -27.49 -40.85 61.25
CA GLU A 508 -28.75 -40.08 61.08
C GLU A 508 -28.89 -38.90 62.09
N VAL A 509 -29.77 -37.92 61.79
CA VAL A 509 -30.82 -37.34 62.69
C VAL A 509 -31.55 -36.17 61.99
N ASN A 510 -32.80 -35.91 62.37
CA ASN A 510 -33.76 -34.96 61.78
C ASN A 510 -34.64 -34.38 62.95
N PRO A 511 -35.45 -33.30 62.84
CA PRO A 511 -35.52 -32.17 61.88
C PRO A 511 -35.48 -30.77 62.59
N ILE A 512 -35.69 -29.65 61.85
CA ILE A 512 -36.53 -28.44 62.15
C ILE A 512 -36.05 -27.18 61.36
N ALA A 513 -37.01 -26.27 61.13
CA ALA A 513 -37.03 -24.99 60.39
C ALA A 513 -35.85 -23.99 60.68
N GLU A 514 -35.65 -22.89 59.92
CA GLU A 514 -36.55 -22.15 58.99
C GLU A 514 -35.81 -21.31 57.92
N GLU A 515 -36.54 -20.83 56.90
CA GLU A 515 -36.24 -19.85 55.83
C GLU A 515 -34.92 -19.94 55.00
N GLY A 516 -35.09 -20.16 53.68
CA GLY A 516 -34.07 -20.05 52.63
C GLY A 516 -34.71 -19.87 51.24
N PRO A 517 -34.02 -19.28 50.23
CA PRO A 517 -34.71 -18.63 49.10
C PRO A 517 -35.11 -19.53 47.93
N ALA A 518 -36.17 -19.07 47.22
CA ALA A 518 -36.49 -19.30 45.81
C ALA A 518 -36.33 -20.73 45.23
N ASN A 519 -37.43 -21.47 45.22
CA ASN A 519 -37.60 -22.80 44.62
C ASN A 519 -37.03 -22.94 43.17
N PRO A 520 -35.97 -23.73 42.95
CA PRO A 520 -35.55 -24.16 41.62
C PRO A 520 -36.21 -25.50 41.23
N GLU A 521 -36.35 -25.74 39.93
CA GLU A 521 -36.67 -27.04 39.31
C GLU A 521 -38.00 -27.73 39.68
N SER A 522 -39.07 -27.34 38.98
CA SER A 522 -39.84 -28.38 38.28
C SER A 522 -39.09 -28.73 36.99
N SER A 523 -38.42 -29.89 36.94
CA SER A 523 -37.48 -30.26 35.88
C SER A 523 -38.17 -30.76 34.59
N THR A 524 -39.08 -29.94 34.05
CA THR A 524 -39.86 -30.26 32.85
C THR A 524 -38.95 -30.51 31.64
N TYR A 525 -39.15 -31.64 30.98
CA TYR A 525 -38.48 -31.99 29.73
C TYR A 525 -39.10 -31.23 28.55
N ALA A 526 -38.27 -30.72 27.64
CA ALA A 526 -38.70 -30.04 26.42
C ALA A 526 -38.49 -30.92 25.18
N LEU A 527 -39.54 -30.99 24.35
CA LEU A 527 -39.56 -31.65 23.06
C LEU A 527 -39.85 -30.60 21.98
N ASP A 528 -38.83 -30.28 21.18
CA ASP A 528 -38.87 -29.24 20.15
C ASP A 528 -38.79 -29.90 18.77
N LEU A 529 -39.91 -29.88 18.02
CA LEU A 529 -40.05 -30.54 16.72
C LEU A 529 -40.27 -29.52 15.62
N TYR A 530 -39.50 -29.65 14.54
CA TYR A 530 -39.60 -28.82 13.33
C TYR A 530 -40.00 -29.67 12.11
N PHE A 531 -40.94 -29.17 11.33
CA PHE A 531 -41.57 -29.87 10.20
C PHE A 531 -41.53 -29.04 8.92
N PHE A 532 -40.99 -29.66 7.88
CA PHE A 532 -40.80 -29.07 6.56
C PHE A 532 -41.42 -29.96 5.49
N ASP A 533 -41.76 -29.37 4.36
CA ASP A 533 -42.07 -30.09 3.12
C ASP A 533 -40.80 -30.78 2.56
N GLU A 534 -40.93 -32.03 2.09
CA GLU A 534 -39.78 -32.84 1.63
C GLU A 534 -39.15 -32.34 0.31
N GLU A 535 -39.91 -31.68 -0.55
CA GLU A 535 -39.46 -31.26 -1.88
C GLU A 535 -38.94 -29.82 -1.87
N THR A 536 -39.78 -28.89 -1.42
CA THR A 536 -39.51 -27.44 -1.36
C THR A 536 -38.63 -27.04 -0.18
N ARG A 537 -38.55 -27.87 0.88
CA ARG A 537 -37.83 -27.60 2.15
C ARG A 537 -38.34 -26.39 2.93
N ILE A 538 -39.55 -25.90 2.64
CA ILE A 538 -40.23 -24.82 3.36
C ILE A 538 -40.92 -25.39 4.61
N THR A 539 -40.96 -24.61 5.70
CA THR A 539 -41.71 -24.96 6.93
C THR A 539 -43.21 -25.10 6.66
N LEU A 540 -43.85 -26.13 7.22
CA LEU A 540 -45.29 -26.36 7.00
C LEU A 540 -46.15 -25.35 7.76
N ASP A 541 -47.07 -24.66 7.09
CA ASP A 541 -47.90 -23.60 7.68
C ASP A 541 -48.64 -24.03 8.96
N ALA A 542 -49.14 -25.27 9.01
CA ALA A 542 -49.76 -25.83 10.21
C ALA A 542 -49.59 -27.36 10.30
N VAL A 543 -49.18 -27.82 11.49
CA VAL A 543 -49.11 -29.24 11.87
C VAL A 543 -50.00 -29.51 13.09
N HIS A 544 -50.47 -30.74 13.23
CA HIS A 544 -51.18 -31.23 14.41
C HIS A 544 -50.42 -32.43 15.00
N VAL A 545 -50.19 -32.41 16.30
CA VAL A 545 -49.38 -33.41 17.00
C VAL A 545 -50.10 -33.96 18.22
N ASP A 546 -50.23 -35.29 18.26
CA ASP A 546 -50.76 -36.05 19.37
C ASP A 546 -49.64 -36.90 20.01
N VAL A 547 -49.32 -36.62 21.27
CA VAL A 547 -48.32 -37.34 22.06
C VAL A 547 -49.00 -38.37 22.94
N PHE A 548 -48.71 -39.65 22.72
CA PHE A 548 -49.19 -40.77 23.52
C PHE A 548 -48.08 -41.36 24.39
N ARG A 549 -48.45 -41.87 25.57
CA ARG A 549 -47.61 -42.80 26.35
C ARG A 549 -47.94 -44.22 25.92
N LYS A 550 -46.91 -45.04 25.71
CA LYS A 550 -47.03 -46.35 25.09
C LYS A 550 -47.10 -47.46 26.15
N GLY A 551 -48.33 -47.84 26.50
CA GLY A 551 -48.62 -48.99 27.35
C GLY A 551 -48.56 -50.34 26.60
N GLU A 552 -49.22 -51.36 27.15
CA GLU A 552 -49.38 -52.66 26.49
C GLU A 552 -50.09 -52.55 25.11
N PRO A 553 -49.89 -53.51 24.19
CA PRO A 553 -50.43 -53.43 22.83
C PRO A 553 -51.95 -53.19 22.77
N GLY A 554 -52.34 -51.99 22.35
CA GLY A 554 -53.74 -51.54 22.29
C GLY A 554 -54.16 -50.54 23.39
N ASN A 555 -53.30 -50.24 24.36
CA ASN A 555 -53.60 -49.35 25.48
C ASN A 555 -52.58 -48.19 25.61
N SER A 556 -52.51 -47.35 24.57
CA SER A 556 -51.74 -46.08 24.60
C SER A 556 -52.61 -44.93 25.09
N SER A 557 -52.14 -44.15 26.05
CA SER A 557 -52.89 -43.01 26.62
C SER A 557 -52.40 -41.68 26.03
N LEU A 558 -53.33 -40.80 25.63
CA LEU A 558 -53.00 -39.46 25.13
C LEU A 558 -52.49 -38.58 26.30
N VAL A 559 -51.26 -38.08 26.18
CA VAL A 559 -50.60 -37.21 27.16
C VAL A 559 -50.72 -35.74 26.75
N ARG A 560 -50.68 -35.44 25.45
CA ARG A 560 -50.82 -34.08 24.92
C ARG A 560 -51.37 -34.10 23.50
N THR A 561 -52.15 -33.09 23.14
CA THR A 561 -52.61 -32.81 21.78
C THR A 561 -52.45 -31.31 21.51
N GLY A 562 -52.11 -30.93 20.29
CA GLY A 562 -51.90 -29.52 19.93
C GLY A 562 -51.80 -29.27 18.42
N ARG A 563 -52.31 -28.12 17.96
CA ARG A 563 -52.09 -27.64 16.58
C ARG A 563 -51.14 -26.45 16.63
N HIS A 564 -50.11 -26.48 15.78
CA HIS A 564 -48.99 -25.56 15.80
C HIS A 564 -48.74 -24.98 14.41
N SER A 565 -48.47 -23.67 14.35
CA SER A 565 -48.22 -22.93 13.11
C SER A 565 -46.72 -22.81 12.80
N ASN A 566 -46.38 -22.56 11.54
CA ASN A 566 -45.01 -22.32 11.07
C ASN A 566 -44.06 -23.52 11.29
N GLY A 567 -44.59 -24.74 11.24
CA GLY A 567 -43.83 -25.99 11.29
C GLY A 567 -43.14 -26.30 12.62
N HIS A 568 -43.22 -25.45 13.64
CA HIS A 568 -42.50 -25.63 14.90
C HIS A 568 -43.44 -25.88 16.08
N MET A 569 -43.14 -26.91 16.87
CA MET A 569 -43.82 -27.23 18.12
C MET A 569 -42.81 -27.42 19.26
N SER A 570 -42.99 -26.67 20.35
CA SER A 570 -42.34 -26.94 21.64
C SER A 570 -43.37 -27.49 22.64
N ILE A 571 -43.15 -28.70 23.16
CA ILE A 571 -43.92 -29.25 24.30
C ILE A 571 -43.01 -29.39 25.51
N ARG A 572 -43.39 -28.74 26.62
CA ARG A 572 -42.93 -29.11 27.95
C ARG A 572 -43.80 -30.21 28.54
N MET A 573 -43.18 -31.28 29.04
CA MET A 573 -43.85 -32.42 29.67
C MET A 573 -43.03 -32.92 30.86
N GLU A 574 -43.68 -33.67 31.76
CA GLU A 574 -42.98 -34.29 32.89
C GLU A 574 -42.04 -35.41 32.40
N PRO A 575 -40.83 -35.54 32.99
CA PRO A 575 -39.93 -36.64 32.71
C PRO A 575 -40.56 -38.01 33.00
N SER A 576 -40.27 -39.01 32.15
CA SER A 576 -40.76 -40.37 32.31
C SER A 576 -39.81 -41.36 31.63
N ASN A 577 -39.55 -42.47 32.32
CA ASN A 577 -38.78 -43.59 31.78
C ASN A 577 -39.63 -44.48 30.85
N GLU A 578 -40.94 -44.23 30.73
CA GLU A 578 -41.83 -44.95 29.82
C GLU A 578 -41.72 -44.40 28.39
N PRO A 579 -41.72 -45.25 27.35
CA PRO A 579 -41.67 -44.80 25.97
C PRO A 579 -42.96 -44.04 25.58
N HIS A 580 -42.77 -43.00 24.78
CA HIS A 580 -43.83 -42.17 24.23
C HIS A 580 -43.74 -42.17 22.69
N GLU A 581 -44.85 -41.86 22.02
CA GLU A 581 -44.91 -41.66 20.57
C GLU A 581 -45.65 -40.36 20.24
N ALA A 582 -45.06 -39.50 19.42
CA ALA A 582 -45.71 -38.32 18.86
C ALA A 582 -46.17 -38.64 17.44
N ARG A 583 -47.48 -38.55 17.19
CA ARG A 583 -48.08 -38.70 15.86
C ARG A 583 -48.32 -37.33 15.26
N VAL A 584 -47.85 -37.13 14.04
CA VAL A 584 -47.82 -35.81 13.38
C VAL A 584 -48.60 -35.90 12.08
N SER A 585 -49.64 -35.08 11.97
CA SER A 585 -50.45 -34.93 10.76
C SER A 585 -50.41 -33.48 10.26
N ALA A 586 -50.38 -33.31 8.94
CA ALA A 586 -50.50 -32.02 8.26
C ALA A 586 -51.40 -32.18 7.04
N PHE A 587 -52.17 -31.14 6.70
CA PHE A 587 -53.14 -31.23 5.62
C PHE A 587 -52.43 -31.38 4.26
N GLY A 588 -52.70 -32.48 3.56
CA GLY A 588 -52.03 -32.82 2.31
C GLY A 588 -50.70 -33.56 2.47
N TYR A 589 -50.37 -34.09 3.65
CA TYR A 589 -49.11 -34.79 3.93
C TYR A 589 -49.32 -36.17 4.57
N GLN A 590 -48.35 -37.06 4.41
CA GLN A 590 -48.33 -38.37 5.08
C GLN A 590 -48.09 -38.22 6.59
N GLU A 591 -48.83 -38.97 7.42
CA GLU A 591 -48.69 -38.96 8.89
C GLU A 591 -47.35 -39.60 9.31
N ILE A 592 -46.63 -38.98 10.26
CA ILE A 592 -45.37 -39.49 10.80
C ILE A 592 -45.52 -39.85 12.28
N VAL A 593 -45.02 -41.03 12.68
CA VAL A 593 -44.99 -41.48 14.08
C VAL A 593 -43.56 -41.45 14.61
N ILE A 594 -43.32 -40.63 15.64
CA ILE A 594 -42.00 -40.33 16.19
C ILE A 594 -41.88 -40.94 17.61
N PRO A 595 -41.14 -42.04 17.81
CA PRO A 595 -40.88 -42.58 19.14
C PRO A 595 -39.81 -41.78 19.89
N PHE A 596 -40.00 -41.59 21.20
CA PHE A 596 -39.04 -40.94 22.11
C PHE A 596 -39.27 -41.36 23.58
N THR A 597 -38.33 -41.03 24.47
CA THR A 597 -38.49 -41.22 25.92
C THR A 597 -38.06 -39.93 26.63
N PRO A 598 -38.93 -39.27 27.43
CA PRO A 598 -38.64 -37.96 28.01
C PRO A 598 -37.74 -38.05 29.26
N SER A 599 -36.41 -38.02 29.08
CA SER A 599 -35.42 -38.09 30.15
C SER A 599 -34.97 -36.71 30.67
N ILE A 600 -34.81 -36.56 31.99
CA ILE A 600 -34.31 -35.32 32.64
C ILE A 600 -33.01 -34.82 31.99
N GLY A 601 -32.90 -33.50 31.80
CA GLY A 601 -31.63 -32.83 31.49
C GLY A 601 -31.16 -32.85 30.03
N ARG A 602 -31.91 -33.45 29.10
CA ARG A 602 -31.63 -33.38 27.65
C ARG A 602 -32.89 -33.03 26.85
N PRO A 603 -33.09 -31.78 26.41
CA PRO A 603 -34.16 -31.47 25.46
C PRO A 603 -33.93 -32.23 24.16
N ILE A 604 -34.99 -32.72 23.52
CA ILE A 604 -34.90 -33.33 22.19
C ILE A 604 -35.39 -32.34 21.15
N GLU A 605 -34.42 -31.81 20.39
CA GLU A 605 -34.65 -31.04 19.18
C GLU A 605 -34.59 -31.99 17.96
N LYS A 606 -35.64 -32.04 17.13
CA LYS A 606 -35.66 -32.88 15.91
C LYS A 606 -36.32 -32.20 14.72
N TYR A 607 -35.76 -32.47 13.54
CA TYR A 607 -36.15 -31.91 12.26
C TYR A 607 -36.68 -33.04 11.37
N TRP A 608 -37.88 -32.86 10.80
CA TRP A 608 -38.57 -33.86 9.99
C TRP A 608 -39.04 -33.26 8.66
N TYR A 609 -38.95 -34.05 7.60
CA TYR A 609 -39.44 -33.72 6.28
C TYR A 609 -40.67 -34.59 5.99
N MET A 610 -41.82 -33.97 5.72
CA MET A 610 -43.08 -34.65 5.44
C MET A 610 -43.31 -34.72 3.93
N ARG A 611 -43.69 -35.91 3.45
CA ARG A 611 -44.04 -36.13 2.05
C ARG A 611 -45.47 -35.68 1.77
N ALA A 612 -45.67 -34.89 0.72
CA ALA A 612 -46.99 -34.56 0.23
C ALA A 612 -47.77 -35.82 -0.21
N LEU A 613 -49.07 -35.84 0.00
CA LEU A 613 -49.97 -36.86 -0.54
C LEU A 613 -50.17 -36.58 -2.03
N GLU A 614 -49.76 -37.52 -2.88
CA GLU A 614 -49.97 -37.44 -4.32
C GLU A 614 -51.46 -37.22 -4.62
N ALA A 615 -51.78 -36.11 -5.30
CA ALA A 615 -53.15 -35.83 -5.70
C ALA A 615 -53.59 -36.86 -6.76
N PRO A 616 -54.80 -37.46 -6.65
CA PRO A 616 -55.28 -38.37 -7.67
C PRO A 616 -55.39 -37.65 -9.01
N HIS A 617 -54.77 -38.22 -10.05
CA HIS A 617 -54.74 -37.61 -11.38
C HIS A 617 -56.15 -37.27 -11.88
N PRO A 618 -56.37 -36.04 -12.40
CA PRO A 618 -57.56 -35.74 -13.20
C PRO A 618 -57.65 -36.70 -14.40
N LEU A 619 -58.87 -37.11 -14.74
CA LEU A 619 -59.12 -37.91 -15.94
C LEU A 619 -58.83 -37.10 -17.20
N GLU A 620 -58.37 -37.77 -18.25
CA GLU A 620 -58.19 -37.18 -19.58
C GLU A 620 -59.56 -36.82 -20.18
N GLU A 621 -59.74 -35.57 -20.63
CA GLU A 621 -60.81 -35.17 -21.54
C GLU A 621 -60.22 -34.54 -22.82
N GLU A 622 -60.85 -34.82 -23.96
CA GLU A 622 -60.33 -34.50 -25.28
C GLU A 622 -60.56 -33.03 -25.69
N GLY A 623 -59.53 -32.42 -26.29
CA GLY A 623 -59.53 -31.38 -27.33
C GLY A 623 -60.60 -30.27 -27.37
N TYR A 624 -60.14 -29.02 -27.55
CA TYR A 624 -60.28 -28.32 -28.84
C TYR A 624 -59.36 -27.07 -28.91
N THR A 625 -59.27 -26.44 -30.08
CA THR A 625 -58.15 -25.57 -30.48
C THR A 625 -58.43 -24.06 -30.45
N ALA A 626 -57.42 -23.24 -30.11
CA ALA A 626 -57.35 -21.81 -30.47
C ALA A 626 -55.89 -21.25 -30.50
N THR A 627 -55.31 -21.25 -31.70
CA THR A 627 -54.17 -20.46 -32.23
C THR A 627 -53.48 -19.37 -31.37
N SER A 628 -52.15 -19.36 -31.36
CA SER A 628 -51.31 -18.14 -31.17
C SER A 628 -50.71 -17.64 -32.51
N PRO A 629 -50.38 -16.34 -32.66
CA PRO A 629 -49.73 -15.80 -33.87
C PRO A 629 -48.24 -16.19 -34.03
N PRO A 630 -47.65 -16.08 -35.23
CA PRO A 630 -46.35 -16.69 -35.57
C PRO A 630 -45.11 -15.80 -35.37
N GLN A 631 -43.94 -16.44 -35.26
CA GLN A 631 -42.63 -15.81 -35.54
C GLN A 631 -42.31 -15.81 -37.05
N PRO A 632 -41.36 -14.99 -37.52
CA PRO A 632 -40.89 -15.02 -38.92
C PRO A 632 -39.80 -16.09 -39.17
N GLU A 633 -40.09 -17.00 -40.09
CA GLU A 633 -39.17 -17.91 -40.80
C GLU A 633 -38.78 -17.28 -42.18
N THR A 634 -37.83 -17.74 -43.02
CA THR A 634 -36.73 -18.75 -43.02
C THR A 634 -35.81 -18.53 -44.25
N ALA A 635 -34.59 -19.07 -44.23
CA ALA A 635 -33.91 -19.77 -45.35
C ALA A 635 -32.58 -20.36 -44.80
N ALA A 636 -32.27 -21.66 -44.87
CA ALA A 636 -31.99 -22.51 -46.05
C ALA A 636 -30.74 -22.03 -46.85
N ASP A 637 -29.74 -22.85 -47.19
CA ASP A 637 -29.70 -24.33 -47.27
C ASP A 637 -28.27 -24.89 -46.99
N ASN A 638 -28.05 -26.22 -47.01
CA ASN A 638 -26.75 -26.85 -46.71
C ASN A 638 -26.43 -28.09 -47.58
N PRO A 639 -25.25 -28.15 -48.24
CA PRO A 639 -24.46 -29.40 -48.18
C PRO A 639 -22.91 -29.24 -48.19
N THR A 640 -22.22 -30.33 -47.82
CA THR A 640 -20.76 -30.54 -47.76
C THR A 640 -20.30 -31.56 -48.84
N PRO A 641 -19.00 -31.86 -49.13
CA PRO A 641 -17.73 -31.09 -49.09
C PRO A 641 -16.85 -31.15 -50.39
N ALA A 642 -15.87 -30.23 -50.53
CA ALA A 642 -14.62 -30.32 -51.35
C ALA A 642 -14.74 -30.40 -52.91
N PRO A 643 -13.64 -30.22 -53.72
CA PRO A 643 -12.25 -29.83 -53.43
C PRO A 643 -11.73 -28.57 -54.20
N LEU A 644 -10.41 -28.29 -54.13
CA LEU A 644 -9.66 -27.29 -54.94
C LEU A 644 -9.54 -27.69 -56.44
N PRO A 645 -9.39 -26.73 -57.39
CA PRO A 645 -8.03 -26.46 -57.94
C PRO A 645 -7.72 -25.03 -58.50
N GLU A 646 -6.44 -24.66 -58.38
CA GLU A 646 -5.52 -23.95 -59.31
C GLU A 646 -5.91 -22.81 -60.32
N LYS A 647 -5.11 -21.72 -60.27
CA LYS A 647 -4.44 -20.98 -61.40
C LYS A 647 -5.27 -20.04 -62.32
N LEU A 648 -4.69 -19.06 -63.06
CA LEU A 648 -3.29 -18.67 -63.33
C LEU A 648 -3.13 -17.16 -63.72
N ALA A 649 -1.88 -16.65 -63.59
CA ALA A 649 -1.23 -15.54 -64.30
C ALA A 649 -1.49 -14.06 -63.89
N GLY A 650 -0.46 -13.20 -63.77
CA GLY A 650 0.99 -13.50 -63.78
C GLY A 650 1.97 -12.32 -63.99
N ALA A 651 3.27 -12.63 -63.80
CA ALA A 651 4.49 -11.82 -64.08
C ALA A 651 4.73 -10.55 -63.23
N ALA A 652 5.95 -10.18 -62.81
CA ALA A 652 7.30 -10.80 -62.85
C ALA A 652 8.06 -10.36 -61.55
N ALA A 653 8.90 -11.15 -60.86
CA ALA A 653 10.16 -11.81 -61.26
C ALA A 653 11.30 -10.80 -61.59
N VAL A 654 12.58 -10.98 -61.25
CA VAL A 654 13.36 -12.11 -60.67
C VAL A 654 14.67 -11.52 -60.04
N ASN A 655 15.49 -12.13 -59.16
CA ASN A 655 15.74 -13.52 -58.75
C ASN A 655 16.26 -13.63 -57.28
N ASP A 656 16.45 -14.87 -56.81
CA ASP A 656 17.22 -15.32 -55.62
C ASP A 656 18.65 -15.79 -56.11
N PRO A 657 19.46 -16.74 -55.54
CA PRO A 657 19.41 -17.48 -54.26
C PRO A 657 20.73 -17.78 -53.50
N ALA A 658 20.57 -18.47 -52.35
CA ALA A 658 21.34 -19.64 -51.88
C ALA A 658 22.48 -19.52 -50.83
N SER A 659 22.12 -19.95 -49.62
CA SER A 659 22.92 -20.56 -48.55
C SER A 659 23.77 -21.79 -48.92
N LEU A 660 24.82 -22.12 -48.14
CA LEU A 660 24.85 -23.31 -47.24
C LEU A 660 26.19 -23.53 -46.48
N GLN A 661 26.05 -24.16 -45.30
CA GLN A 661 27.02 -25.01 -44.54
C GLN A 661 28.10 -24.41 -43.61
N ASP A 662 28.16 -25.07 -42.43
CA ASP A 662 29.13 -25.05 -41.31
C ASP A 662 30.54 -25.56 -41.74
N PRO A 663 31.65 -25.39 -40.97
CA PRO A 663 31.73 -25.84 -39.56
C PRO A 663 32.60 -25.02 -38.57
N GLN A 664 32.52 -25.45 -37.30
CA GLN A 664 33.47 -25.38 -36.17
C GLN A 664 34.93 -24.93 -36.46
N GLU A 665 35.53 -24.13 -35.55
CA GLU A 665 36.48 -24.66 -34.54
C GLU A 665 36.90 -23.66 -33.44
N THR A 666 37.33 -24.24 -32.30
CA THR A 666 38.22 -23.74 -31.20
C THR A 666 38.32 -22.24 -30.87
N MET A 667 38.03 -21.91 -29.60
CA MET A 667 38.84 -20.92 -28.86
C MET A 667 40.18 -21.55 -28.45
N ASP A 668 41.28 -20.81 -28.55
CA ASP A 668 42.24 -20.72 -27.45
C ASP A 668 43.06 -19.40 -27.51
N MET A 669 43.65 -19.00 -26.38
CA MET A 669 44.30 -17.70 -26.12
C MET A 669 45.79 -17.67 -26.52
N PRO A 670 46.45 -16.51 -26.77
CA PRO A 670 46.82 -15.60 -25.67
C PRO A 670 47.03 -14.08 -25.95
N LEU A 671 46.83 -13.28 -24.88
CA LEU A 671 47.64 -12.14 -24.37
C LEU A 671 48.37 -11.18 -25.35
N GLY A 672 48.13 -9.86 -25.22
CA GLY A 672 49.06 -8.85 -25.76
C GLY A 672 48.67 -7.36 -25.71
N GLU A 673 48.87 -6.71 -24.54
CA GLU A 673 49.25 -5.28 -24.35
C GLU A 673 48.31 -4.13 -24.82
N ASP A 674 48.54 -2.94 -24.25
CA ASP A 674 47.78 -1.70 -24.49
C ASP A 674 48.10 -1.05 -25.85
N GLU A 675 47.08 -0.66 -26.62
CA GLU A 675 47.20 0.44 -27.60
C GLU A 675 46.23 1.59 -27.29
N ARG A 676 46.77 2.80 -27.29
CA ARG A 676 46.05 4.04 -27.02
C ARG A 676 45.26 4.46 -28.25
N VAL A 677 43.94 4.55 -28.14
CA VAL A 677 43.10 5.15 -29.18
C VAL A 677 43.37 6.65 -29.25
N GLY A 678 44.00 7.11 -30.33
CA GLY A 678 44.13 8.53 -30.66
C GLY A 678 42.83 9.10 -31.24
N PRO A 679 42.61 10.43 -31.17
CA PRO A 679 41.39 11.05 -31.68
C PRO A 679 41.25 10.91 -33.21
N GLY A 680 40.02 10.64 -33.66
CA GLY A 680 39.69 10.49 -35.08
C GLY A 680 39.76 11.81 -35.88
N PRO A 681 39.93 11.74 -37.21
CA PRO A 681 40.18 12.92 -38.03
C PRO A 681 38.89 13.68 -38.40
N ASN A 682 38.50 14.66 -37.57
CA ASN A 682 37.62 15.76 -38.00
C ASN A 682 37.80 17.01 -37.11
N ALA A 683 39.03 17.53 -37.06
CA ALA A 683 39.34 18.80 -36.41
C ALA A 683 39.11 19.98 -37.37
N ASN A 684 38.21 20.90 -37.03
CA ASN A 684 38.27 22.26 -37.55
C ASN A 684 39.56 22.91 -37.02
N ALA A 685 40.46 23.31 -37.92
CA ALA A 685 41.88 23.44 -37.60
C ALA A 685 42.32 24.73 -36.87
N ASP A 686 41.40 25.66 -36.59
CA ASP A 686 41.72 27.03 -36.14
C ASP A 686 41.05 27.48 -34.82
N SER A 687 40.25 26.64 -34.13
CA SER A 687 39.64 27.07 -32.86
C SER A 687 40.65 27.15 -31.70
N GLN A 688 40.78 28.33 -31.08
CA GLN A 688 41.68 28.54 -29.94
C GLN A 688 41.12 27.92 -28.65
N HIS A 689 41.93 27.11 -27.97
CA HIS A 689 41.61 26.57 -26.65
C HIS A 689 42.54 27.16 -25.57
N LEU A 690 41.94 27.61 -24.47
CA LEU A 690 42.60 27.99 -23.23
C LEU A 690 42.38 26.86 -22.21
N ILE A 691 43.46 26.32 -21.64
CA ILE A 691 43.40 25.30 -20.59
C ILE A 691 43.96 25.90 -19.30
N LEU A 692 43.18 25.84 -18.21
CA LEU A 692 43.58 26.33 -16.89
C LEU A 692 43.49 25.20 -15.87
N GLU A 693 44.54 25.06 -15.06
CA GLU A 693 44.58 24.16 -13.91
C GLU A 693 44.63 24.98 -12.63
N PHE A 694 43.79 24.71 -11.66
CA PHE A 694 43.71 25.47 -10.41
C PHE A 694 44.28 24.67 -9.24
N HIS A 695 45.23 25.27 -8.54
CA HIS A 695 46.00 24.63 -7.47
C HIS A 695 46.07 25.50 -6.22
N ASP A 696 46.21 24.85 -5.07
CA ASP A 696 46.55 25.51 -3.80
C ASP A 696 47.97 26.10 -3.89
N GLN A 697 48.14 27.36 -3.49
CA GLN A 697 49.42 28.07 -3.57
C GLN A 697 50.50 27.54 -2.61
N ALA A 698 50.10 26.97 -1.47
CA ALA A 698 50.97 26.47 -0.42
C ALA A 698 51.26 24.97 -0.57
N THR A 699 50.23 24.12 -0.74
CA THR A 699 50.40 22.66 -0.86
C THR A 699 50.75 22.21 -2.27
N ARG A 700 50.47 23.04 -3.29
CA ARG A 700 50.56 22.72 -4.73
C ARG A 700 49.63 21.58 -5.19
N GLY A 701 48.75 21.07 -4.33
CA GLY A 701 47.68 20.16 -4.74
C GLY A 701 46.71 20.84 -5.71
N ARG A 702 46.11 20.04 -6.61
CA ARG A 702 44.99 20.47 -7.48
C ARG A 702 43.77 20.69 -6.60
N LEU A 703 42.95 21.71 -6.88
CA LEU A 703 41.74 21.98 -6.10
C LEU A 703 40.60 21.07 -6.53
N GLU A 704 39.81 20.56 -5.58
CA GLU A 704 38.72 19.60 -5.86
C GLU A 704 37.61 20.20 -6.74
N ALA A 705 37.31 21.49 -6.59
CA ALA A 705 36.47 22.25 -7.50
C ALA A 705 36.79 23.75 -7.45
N VAL A 706 36.61 24.44 -8.58
CA VAL A 706 36.73 25.90 -8.69
C VAL A 706 35.53 26.48 -9.44
N TYR A 707 34.94 27.55 -8.91
CA TYR A 707 33.93 28.35 -9.58
C TYR A 707 34.62 29.42 -10.41
N VAL A 708 34.19 29.60 -11.65
CA VAL A 708 34.79 30.55 -12.58
C VAL A 708 33.71 31.37 -13.29
N ASP A 709 33.76 32.69 -13.06
CA ASP A 709 33.08 33.67 -13.89
C ASP A 709 33.95 34.06 -15.09
N ILE A 710 33.34 34.20 -16.26
CA ILE A 710 34.00 34.66 -17.49
C ILE A 710 33.30 35.93 -18.00
N TYR A 711 34.00 37.06 -17.91
CA TYR A 711 33.53 38.36 -18.40
C TYR A 711 34.18 38.70 -19.74
N GLN A 712 33.38 39.09 -20.73
CA GLN A 712 33.87 39.82 -21.91
C GLN A 712 34.01 41.30 -21.56
N ILE A 713 35.06 41.97 -22.04
CA ILE A 713 35.29 43.40 -21.88
C ILE A 713 35.19 44.07 -23.25
N SER A 714 34.12 44.86 -23.43
CA SER A 714 33.93 45.69 -24.61
C SER A 714 34.97 46.80 -24.73
N GLU A 715 35.11 47.42 -25.91
CA GLU A 715 36.04 48.56 -26.12
C GLU A 715 35.77 49.76 -25.20
N THR A 716 34.56 49.87 -24.65
CA THR A 716 34.18 50.91 -23.68
C THR A 716 34.59 50.60 -22.23
N GLY A 717 35.16 49.42 -21.96
CA GLY A 717 35.50 48.94 -20.62
C GLY A 717 34.33 48.34 -19.83
N LYS A 718 33.09 48.37 -20.36
CA LYS A 718 31.95 47.64 -19.78
C LYS A 718 32.26 46.13 -19.81
N LYS A 719 32.17 45.50 -18.64
CA LYS A 719 32.14 44.03 -18.47
C LYS A 719 30.75 43.47 -18.78
N GLU A 720 30.71 42.31 -19.44
CA GLU A 720 29.52 41.50 -19.72
C GLU A 720 29.81 40.08 -19.22
N LEU A 721 29.00 39.52 -18.31
CA LEU A 721 29.18 38.13 -17.85
C LEU A 721 28.67 37.18 -18.94
N MET A 722 29.56 36.35 -19.50
CA MET A 722 29.20 35.36 -20.51
C MET A 722 28.81 34.01 -19.89
N ARG A 723 29.49 33.60 -18.82
CA ARG A 723 29.35 32.27 -18.21
C ARG A 723 29.84 32.30 -16.77
N THR A 724 29.10 31.63 -15.89
CA THR A 724 29.58 31.16 -14.58
C THR A 724 29.49 29.64 -14.61
N ALA A 725 30.54 28.93 -14.17
CA ALA A 725 30.53 27.47 -14.11
C ALA A 725 31.44 26.94 -13.00
N ARG A 726 31.08 25.78 -12.43
CA ARG A 726 31.92 25.00 -11.52
C ARG A 726 32.74 24.00 -12.35
N TYR A 727 34.03 23.95 -12.11
CA TYR A 727 34.96 23.02 -12.75
C TYR A 727 35.48 22.03 -11.69
N PRO A 728 35.07 20.75 -11.72
CA PRO A 728 35.61 19.71 -10.84
C PRO A 728 37.06 19.37 -11.22
N GLU A 729 37.78 18.75 -10.29
CA GLU A 729 39.23 18.45 -10.40
C GLU A 729 40.11 19.68 -10.71
N GLY A 730 39.58 20.89 -10.57
CA GLY A 730 40.30 22.13 -10.79
C GLY A 730 40.79 22.32 -12.23
N GLU A 731 40.18 21.68 -13.23
CA GLU A 731 40.56 21.84 -14.64
C GLU A 731 39.46 22.45 -15.50
N MET A 732 39.83 23.44 -16.30
CA MET A 732 38.94 24.19 -17.17
C MET A 732 39.53 24.27 -18.57
N THR A 733 38.81 23.70 -19.54
CA THR A 733 39.02 23.98 -20.97
C THR A 733 37.97 24.97 -21.46
N LEU A 734 38.42 26.05 -22.11
CA LEU A 734 37.57 27.08 -22.70
C LEU A 734 37.93 27.24 -24.17
N GLN A 735 36.98 26.99 -25.06
CA GLN A 735 37.07 27.38 -26.47
C GLN A 735 36.72 28.87 -26.59
N LEU A 736 37.53 29.63 -27.33
CA LEU A 736 37.34 31.08 -27.51
C LEU A 736 36.81 31.39 -28.91
N PRO A 737 35.83 32.31 -29.06
CA PRO A 737 35.45 32.86 -30.37
C PRO A 737 36.63 33.51 -31.10
N GLU A 738 36.63 33.44 -32.43
CA GLU A 738 37.67 34.07 -33.28
C GLU A 738 37.67 35.60 -33.20
N GLU A 739 36.56 36.21 -32.76
CA GLU A 739 36.45 37.67 -32.67
C GLU A 739 37.43 38.28 -31.66
N LYS A 740 37.89 39.50 -31.97
CA LYS A 740 38.87 40.22 -31.15
C LYS A 740 38.23 40.80 -29.90
N ALA A 741 38.38 40.07 -28.80
CA ALA A 741 37.85 40.47 -27.50
C ALA A 741 38.93 40.42 -26.41
N ASN A 742 38.68 41.17 -25.35
CA ASN A 742 39.39 41.07 -24.08
C ASN A 742 38.50 40.34 -23.08
N TYR A 743 39.08 39.46 -22.28
CA TYR A 743 38.37 38.67 -21.29
C TYR A 743 38.97 38.89 -19.90
N GLU A 744 38.10 38.88 -18.88
CA GLU A 744 38.49 38.75 -17.48
C GLU A 744 37.80 37.54 -16.87
N LEU A 745 38.60 36.62 -16.35
CA LEU A 745 38.17 35.39 -15.73
C LEU A 745 38.40 35.51 -14.23
N VAL A 746 37.37 35.34 -13.41
CA VAL A 746 37.47 35.40 -11.94
C VAL A 746 37.24 34.00 -11.39
N ALA A 747 38.30 33.40 -10.84
CA ALA A 747 38.26 32.09 -10.21
C ALA A 747 38.12 32.21 -8.70
N SER A 748 37.27 31.39 -8.08
CA SER A 748 37.06 31.31 -6.63
C SER A 748 36.85 29.85 -6.19
N ALA A 749 37.28 29.54 -4.97
CA ALA A 749 37.09 28.23 -4.35
C ALA A 749 36.80 28.42 -2.86
N TYR A 750 36.10 27.46 -2.23
CA TYR A 750 35.70 27.57 -0.83
C TYR A 750 36.94 27.64 0.09
N GLY A 751 37.07 28.74 0.84
CA GLY A 751 38.24 29.01 1.69
C GLY A 751 39.46 29.59 0.96
N TYR A 752 39.33 30.03 -0.30
CA TYR A 752 40.42 30.62 -1.08
C TYR A 752 40.08 32.01 -1.65
N GLU A 753 41.03 32.94 -1.55
CA GLU A 753 40.94 34.29 -2.10
C GLU A 753 40.67 34.27 -3.61
N SER A 754 39.58 34.92 -4.05
CA SER A 754 39.22 34.99 -5.47
C SER A 754 40.30 35.67 -6.32
N LYS A 755 40.54 35.17 -7.54
CA LYS A 755 41.66 35.59 -8.40
C LYS A 755 41.21 35.91 -9.82
N ALA A 756 41.41 37.17 -10.21
CA ALA A 756 41.14 37.64 -11.56
C ALA A 756 42.33 37.42 -12.51
N LEU A 757 42.04 36.97 -13.73
CA LEU A 757 42.98 36.75 -14.83
C LEU A 757 42.47 37.47 -16.08
N ARG A 758 43.29 38.34 -16.68
CA ARG A 758 42.94 39.04 -17.94
C ARG A 758 43.76 38.51 -19.12
N PHE A 759 43.10 38.32 -20.26
CA PHE A 759 43.72 37.87 -21.51
C PHE A 759 42.93 38.37 -22.74
N SER A 760 43.41 38.08 -23.96
CA SER A 760 42.77 38.46 -25.23
C SER A 760 42.93 37.35 -26.27
N SER A 761 41.96 37.22 -27.19
CA SER A 761 41.93 36.22 -28.28
C SER A 761 43.01 36.42 -29.38
N HIS A 762 43.96 37.34 -29.16
CA HIS A 762 45.12 37.56 -30.04
C HIS A 762 46.47 37.21 -29.40
N SER A 763 46.47 36.50 -28.26
CA SER A 763 47.69 36.05 -27.58
C SER A 763 47.65 34.59 -27.09
N VAL A 764 46.75 33.76 -27.62
CA VAL A 764 46.50 32.38 -27.15
C VAL A 764 46.58 31.36 -28.30
N SER A 765 47.79 30.99 -28.70
CA SER A 765 48.00 29.74 -29.43
C SER A 765 48.21 28.60 -28.42
N ASN A 766 47.11 27.92 -28.07
CA ASN A 766 47.04 26.77 -27.14
C ASN A 766 47.84 26.95 -25.84
N LEU A 767 47.45 27.93 -25.03
CA LEU A 767 48.08 28.19 -23.74
C LEU A 767 47.44 27.30 -22.65
N SER A 768 48.19 26.33 -22.14
CA SER A 768 47.94 25.75 -20.82
C SER A 768 48.58 26.62 -19.74
N ARG A 769 47.88 26.87 -18.63
CA ARG A 769 48.38 27.74 -17.56
C ARG A 769 47.84 27.36 -16.18
N THR A 770 48.72 26.89 -15.31
CA THR A 770 48.42 26.64 -13.89
C THR A 770 48.20 27.95 -13.12
N VAL A 771 47.17 27.98 -12.28
CA VAL A 771 46.67 29.13 -11.51
C VAL A 771 46.66 28.78 -10.02
N PHE A 772 47.57 29.39 -9.26
CA PHE A 772 47.64 29.18 -7.82
C PHE A 772 46.68 30.12 -7.07
N LEU A 773 45.84 29.58 -6.19
CA LEU A 773 44.90 30.29 -5.31
C LEU A 773 45.42 30.25 -3.87
N LYS A 774 45.29 31.36 -3.12
CA LYS A 774 45.74 31.49 -1.73
C LYS A 774 44.58 31.21 -0.78
N ALA A 775 44.79 30.40 0.26
CA ALA A 775 43.78 30.20 1.31
C ALA A 775 43.51 31.50 2.10
N GLU A 776 42.25 31.72 2.50
CA GLU A 776 41.84 32.89 3.29
C GLU A 776 42.31 32.74 4.76
N ASP A 777 42.91 33.81 5.30
CA ASP A 777 43.44 33.80 6.67
C ASP A 777 42.31 33.91 7.71
N SER A 778 42.09 32.85 8.49
CA SER A 778 40.95 32.64 9.41
C SER A 778 40.96 33.52 10.68
N SER A 779 41.04 34.84 10.52
CA SER A 779 41.28 35.80 11.61
C SER A 779 40.28 36.98 11.66
N SER A 780 39.02 36.75 11.31
CA SER A 780 37.94 37.78 11.41
C SER A 780 36.57 37.27 11.89
N SER A 781 36.53 36.19 12.69
CA SER A 781 35.31 35.76 13.39
C SER A 781 34.90 36.79 14.46
N GLN A 782 33.70 37.36 14.36
CA GLN A 782 33.15 38.27 15.38
C GLN A 782 32.77 37.53 16.67
N GLU A 783 33.03 38.16 17.83
CA GLU A 783 32.67 37.63 19.14
C GLU A 783 31.15 37.74 19.40
N THR A 784 30.53 36.64 19.83
CA THR A 784 29.22 36.66 20.51
C THR A 784 29.42 36.41 22.01
N PRO A 785 28.98 37.30 22.92
CA PRO A 785 29.26 37.18 24.35
C PRO A 785 28.41 36.08 25.01
N THR A 786 29.06 35.16 25.72
CA THR A 786 28.40 34.16 26.57
C THR A 786 27.99 34.78 27.91
N PRO A 787 26.73 34.65 28.37
CA PRO A 787 26.32 35.09 29.69
C PRO A 787 26.85 34.13 30.76
N SER A 788 27.50 34.67 31.79
CA SER A 788 27.99 33.90 32.94
C SER A 788 26.92 33.76 34.03
N ASN A 789 26.81 32.55 34.58
CA ASN A 789 26.75 32.35 36.03
C ASN A 789 26.91 30.86 36.38
N GLU A 790 27.86 30.58 37.28
CA GLU A 790 28.17 29.26 37.81
C GLU A 790 28.04 29.33 39.34
N VAL A 791 27.05 28.63 39.91
CA VAL A 791 26.97 28.34 41.34
C VAL A 791 26.46 26.91 41.51
N ALA A 792 27.15 26.13 42.34
CA ALA A 792 26.94 24.69 42.46
C ALA A 792 25.63 24.30 43.14
N HIS A 793 25.16 23.07 42.90
CA HIS A 793 25.32 22.00 43.90
C HIS A 793 25.18 20.58 43.29
N GLU A 794 25.89 19.63 43.89
CA GLU A 794 25.90 18.19 43.53
C GLU A 794 24.88 17.40 44.42
N PRO A 795 24.77 16.05 44.40
CA PRO A 795 23.49 15.40 44.06
C PRO A 795 22.87 14.56 45.20
N ALA A 796 21.64 14.07 45.03
CA ALA A 796 21.20 12.77 45.57
C ALA A 796 19.81 12.28 45.06
N THR A 797 19.75 10.97 44.79
CA THR A 797 18.64 9.99 44.94
C THR A 797 17.21 10.44 45.31
N GLY A 798 16.20 9.80 44.70
CA GLY A 798 14.88 9.65 45.33
C GLY A 798 13.79 9.03 44.45
N THR A 799 13.39 7.78 44.72
CA THR A 799 12.17 7.17 44.19
C THR A 799 11.02 7.32 45.18
N ALA A 800 9.80 7.65 44.72
CA ALA A 800 8.54 6.98 45.10
C ALA A 800 7.26 7.67 44.57
N THR A 801 6.29 6.82 44.27
CA THR A 801 4.88 7.03 43.93
C THR A 801 4.04 7.94 44.84
N ALA A 802 3.07 8.67 44.25
CA ALA A 802 1.70 8.79 44.78
C ALA A 802 0.69 9.20 43.67
N ASN A 803 -0.55 8.72 43.76
CA ASN A 803 -1.70 9.14 42.95
C ASN A 803 -2.62 10.09 43.74
N VAL A 804 -3.61 10.71 43.07
CA VAL A 804 -5.07 10.77 43.42
C VAL A 804 -5.75 12.13 43.11
N MET A 805 -6.70 12.10 42.16
CA MET A 805 -7.97 12.90 42.02
C MET A 805 -7.90 14.44 41.90
N LEU A 806 -8.59 15.09 40.94
CA LEU A 806 -10.05 15.44 40.82
C LEU A 806 -10.52 16.36 41.98
N GLU A 807 -11.35 17.40 41.80
CA GLU A 807 -12.38 17.73 40.77
C GLU A 807 -12.37 19.28 40.49
N GLU A 808 -12.58 19.77 39.26
CA GLU A 808 -13.86 20.29 38.69
C GLU A 808 -14.23 21.75 39.06
N LEU A 809 -14.43 22.62 38.05
CA LEU A 809 -15.65 23.44 37.84
C LEU A 809 -15.60 24.33 36.58
N GLU A 810 -16.78 24.57 35.99
CA GLU A 810 -17.05 25.34 34.77
C GLU A 810 -17.25 26.86 35.07
N GLU A 811 -17.53 27.81 34.18
CA GLU A 811 -17.95 27.88 32.75
C GLU A 811 -17.46 29.25 32.12
N PRO A 812 -17.95 29.82 30.98
CA PRO A 812 -17.18 30.75 30.14
C PRO A 812 -17.49 32.26 30.27
N GLN A 813 -16.78 33.10 29.50
CA GLN A 813 -17.25 34.45 29.10
C GLN A 813 -17.01 34.75 27.60
N ALA A 814 -17.87 35.62 27.06
CA ALA A 814 -18.02 35.92 25.63
C ALA A 814 -17.25 37.21 25.19
N PRO A 815 -17.09 37.49 23.88
CA PRO A 815 -16.11 38.47 23.39
C PRO A 815 -16.63 39.92 23.33
N LEU A 816 -15.70 40.88 23.33
CA LEU A 816 -15.94 42.32 23.11
C LEU A 816 -14.85 42.94 22.19
N PRO A 817 -15.10 44.10 21.55
CA PRO A 817 -14.81 44.24 20.12
C PRO A 817 -13.59 45.10 19.74
N GLN A 818 -13.25 45.04 18.45
CA GLN A 818 -12.34 45.97 17.77
C GLN A 818 -12.80 47.43 17.85
N LYS A 819 -11.86 48.38 17.83
CA LYS A 819 -12.14 49.81 17.67
C LYS A 819 -10.94 50.57 17.11
N ASP A 820 -11.14 51.30 16.03
CA ASP A 820 -10.08 52.11 15.39
C ASP A 820 -9.52 53.21 16.30
N VAL A 821 -8.19 53.34 16.32
CA VAL A 821 -7.49 54.50 16.85
C VAL A 821 -6.33 54.88 15.93
N LYS A 822 -6.50 55.92 15.11
CA LYS A 822 -5.38 56.60 14.47
C LYS A 822 -4.53 57.29 15.54
N LYS A 823 -3.28 56.87 15.73
CA LYS A 823 -2.26 57.65 16.44
C LYS A 823 -1.41 58.42 15.45
N GLN A 824 -1.24 59.72 15.70
CA GLN A 824 -0.05 60.44 15.25
C GLN A 824 1.09 60.09 16.21
N GLU A 825 2.24 59.74 15.66
CA GLU A 825 3.47 59.54 16.44
C GLU A 825 4.45 60.67 16.13
N LYS A 826 5.36 60.96 17.06
CA LYS A 826 6.09 62.23 17.14
C LYS A 826 7.58 61.97 16.99
N ASP A 827 8.25 62.74 16.14
CA ASP A 827 9.62 62.45 15.69
C ASP A 827 10.62 62.30 16.85
N SER A 828 11.13 61.07 17.00
CA SER A 828 12.49 60.81 17.43
C SER A 828 13.38 60.80 16.18
N PRO A 829 14.63 61.29 16.23
CA PRO A 829 15.52 61.27 15.07
C PRO A 829 15.78 59.83 14.62
N ARG A 830 15.29 59.47 13.42
CA ARG A 830 15.47 58.14 12.85
C ARG A 830 16.92 57.93 12.42
N LEU A 831 17.41 56.70 12.59
CA LEU A 831 18.76 56.33 12.20
C LEU A 831 18.90 56.44 10.68
N GLN A 832 19.79 57.33 10.22
CA GLN A 832 20.08 57.46 8.80
C GLN A 832 21.08 56.40 8.35
N LEU A 833 20.72 55.72 7.26
CA LEU A 833 21.49 54.65 6.65
C LEU A 833 21.85 55.03 5.21
N LYS A 834 23.08 54.73 4.82
CA LYS A 834 23.64 55.00 3.51
C LYS A 834 23.64 53.73 2.66
N VAL A 835 23.15 53.84 1.43
CA VAL A 835 23.13 52.77 0.44
C VAL A 835 24.53 52.59 -0.15
N THR A 836 25.13 51.42 0.07
CA THR A 836 26.53 51.12 -0.32
C THR A 836 26.69 50.61 -1.75
N GLN A 837 25.62 50.14 -2.39
CA GLN A 837 25.57 49.75 -3.81
C GLN A 837 24.15 49.97 -4.35
N ARG A 838 24.00 50.15 -5.67
CA ARG A 838 22.68 50.31 -6.32
C ARG A 838 21.70 49.21 -5.91
N THR A 839 20.56 49.61 -5.34
CA THR A 839 19.58 48.68 -4.75
C THR A 839 18.14 49.10 -5.10
N SER A 840 17.14 48.46 -4.49
CA SER A 840 15.72 48.73 -4.72
C SER A 840 14.98 48.85 -3.39
N LEU A 841 14.18 49.90 -3.26
CA LEU A 841 13.10 49.99 -2.27
C LEU A 841 11.94 49.12 -2.78
N ARG A 842 11.43 48.21 -1.94
CA ARG A 842 10.41 47.23 -2.33
C ARG A 842 9.19 47.23 -1.42
N GLU A 843 8.08 46.73 -1.94
CA GLU A 843 6.77 46.68 -1.26
C GLU A 843 6.68 45.64 -0.13
N LYS A 844 7.59 44.67 -0.10
CA LYS A 844 7.73 43.61 0.92
C LYS A 844 9.21 43.25 1.08
N ASP A 845 9.56 42.55 2.15
CA ASP A 845 10.89 42.07 2.51
C ASP A 845 11.38 40.86 1.68
N SER A 846 11.29 40.95 0.35
CA SER A 846 11.72 39.89 -0.58
C SER A 846 12.34 40.44 -1.87
N SER A 847 13.30 39.71 -2.44
CA SER A 847 13.92 40.02 -3.74
C SER A 847 12.93 39.95 -4.91
N GLN A 848 11.80 39.25 -4.74
CA GLN A 848 10.75 39.12 -5.77
C GLN A 848 9.65 40.19 -5.64
N SER A 849 9.65 40.99 -4.57
CA SER A 849 8.59 41.98 -4.32
C SER A 849 8.69 43.21 -5.24
N THR A 850 7.54 43.82 -5.57
CA THR A 850 7.41 45.03 -6.41
C THR A 850 8.47 46.08 -6.09
N VAL A 851 9.23 46.53 -7.10
CA VAL A 851 10.19 47.64 -6.93
C VAL A 851 9.43 48.95 -6.92
N LEU A 852 9.36 49.57 -5.74
CA LEU A 852 8.78 50.89 -5.53
C LEU A 852 9.66 51.99 -6.09
N GLN A 853 10.98 51.91 -5.84
CA GLN A 853 11.97 52.86 -6.36
C GLN A 853 13.35 52.19 -6.48
N ARG A 854 14.15 52.57 -7.49
CA ARG A 854 15.57 52.21 -7.56
C ARG A 854 16.39 53.24 -6.80
N LEU A 855 17.26 52.79 -5.90
CA LEU A 855 18.13 53.65 -5.11
C LEU A 855 19.57 53.56 -5.65
N SER A 856 20.22 54.72 -5.83
CA SER A 856 21.64 54.75 -6.19
C SER A 856 22.53 54.45 -4.98
N GLU A 857 23.77 54.09 -5.26
CA GLU A 857 24.88 54.24 -4.30
C GLU A 857 24.91 55.68 -3.74
N GLU A 858 25.47 55.86 -2.54
CA GLU A 858 25.45 57.11 -1.75
C GLU A 858 24.07 57.59 -1.26
N THR A 859 22.95 56.96 -1.65
CA THR A 859 21.60 57.38 -1.21
C THR A 859 21.42 57.22 0.30
N VAL A 860 20.92 58.25 0.99
CA VAL A 860 20.58 58.18 2.42
C VAL A 860 19.09 57.89 2.59
N VAL A 861 18.76 56.91 3.44
CA VAL A 861 17.40 56.49 3.81
C VAL A 861 17.23 56.49 5.33
N GLU A 862 16.01 56.67 5.84
CA GLU A 862 15.73 56.59 7.28
C GLU A 862 15.26 55.18 7.66
N LEU A 863 15.89 54.57 8.67
CA LEU A 863 15.42 53.31 9.25
C LEU A 863 14.11 53.49 10.02
N LEU A 864 13.15 52.62 9.74
CA LEU A 864 11.89 52.50 10.48
C LEU A 864 11.87 51.26 11.37
N GLU A 865 12.36 50.13 10.86
CA GLU A 865 12.20 48.82 11.49
C GLU A 865 13.31 47.86 11.02
N GLU A 866 14.03 47.22 11.94
CA GLU A 866 14.99 46.16 11.62
C GLU A 866 14.25 44.82 11.38
N THR A 867 13.37 44.77 10.37
CA THR A 867 12.37 43.70 10.18
C THR A 867 12.94 42.28 10.20
N ASN A 868 14.04 42.01 9.49
CA ASN A 868 14.77 40.74 9.59
C ASN A 868 16.27 40.89 9.25
N VAL A 869 17.03 39.78 9.29
CA VAL A 869 18.49 39.79 9.07
C VAL A 869 18.93 40.19 7.66
N TYR A 870 18.04 40.05 6.66
CA TYR A 870 18.29 40.36 5.24
C TYR A 870 17.67 41.67 4.79
N TRP A 871 16.56 42.10 5.39
CA TRP A 871 15.76 43.24 4.96
C TRP A 871 15.40 44.16 6.13
N TRP A 872 15.66 45.44 5.92
CA TRP A 872 15.24 46.50 6.83
C TRP A 872 14.22 47.40 6.15
N LYS A 873 13.22 47.82 6.93
CA LYS A 873 12.16 48.72 6.51
C LYS A 873 12.65 50.14 6.66
N VAL A 874 12.61 50.88 5.57
CA VAL A 874 13.14 52.25 5.49
C VAL A 874 12.10 53.16 4.85
N THR A 875 12.23 54.47 5.08
CA THR A 875 11.56 55.49 4.28
C THR A 875 12.57 56.30 3.49
N PHE A 876 12.24 56.58 2.23
CA PHE A 876 13.00 57.42 1.33
C PHE A 876 12.04 58.31 0.56
N GLN A 877 12.28 59.63 0.57
CA GLN A 877 11.43 60.63 -0.11
C GLN A 877 9.93 60.56 0.25
N GLY A 878 9.59 60.00 1.43
CA GLY A 878 8.22 59.78 1.90
C GLY A 878 7.61 58.42 1.51
N GLN A 879 8.26 57.64 0.65
CA GLN A 879 7.85 56.28 0.30
C GLN A 879 8.49 55.29 1.28
N THR A 880 7.65 54.45 1.92
CA THR A 880 8.08 53.39 2.83
C THR A 880 8.17 52.06 2.10
N GLY A 881 9.21 51.29 2.38
CA GLY A 881 9.41 49.94 1.83
C GLY A 881 10.62 49.26 2.45
N TRP A 882 11.03 48.12 1.88
CA TRP A 882 12.14 47.32 2.36
C TRP A 882 13.36 47.40 1.43
N VAL A 883 14.55 47.42 2.02
CA VAL A 883 15.85 47.43 1.34
C VAL A 883 16.77 46.39 1.97
N LYS A 884 17.65 45.76 1.17
CA LYS A 884 18.59 44.75 1.66
C LYS A 884 19.54 45.33 2.71
N LYS A 885 19.49 44.78 3.93
CA LYS A 885 20.31 45.14 5.10
C LYS A 885 21.82 45.10 4.81
N ALA A 886 22.26 44.14 4.00
CA ALA A 886 23.67 44.02 3.59
C ALA A 886 24.17 45.19 2.70
N LEU A 887 23.25 46.00 2.14
CA LEU A 887 23.56 47.16 1.30
C LEU A 887 23.30 48.50 2.02
N LEU A 888 23.18 48.47 3.36
CA LEU A 888 22.93 49.63 4.21
C LEU A 888 24.00 49.75 5.30
N GLN A 889 24.69 50.89 5.34
CA GLN A 889 25.69 51.23 6.36
C GLN A 889 25.18 52.40 7.20
N LYS A 890 25.46 52.43 8.51
CA LYS A 890 25.09 53.57 9.36
C LYS A 890 25.86 54.82 8.94
N VAL A 891 25.16 55.96 8.84
CA VAL A 891 25.83 57.26 8.72
C VAL A 891 26.38 57.63 10.09
N GLU A 892 27.69 57.69 10.22
CA GLU A 892 28.35 58.30 11.38
C GLU A 892 28.26 59.84 11.27
N ASN A 893 27.94 60.50 12.40
CA ASN A 893 27.84 61.96 12.55
C ASN A 893 28.99 62.48 13.43
#